data_AF-A0A1J1GKS4-F1
#
_entry.id   AF-A0A1J1GKS4-F1
#
_cell.length_a   1.000
_cell.length_b   1.000
_cell.length_c   1.000
_cell.angle_alpha   90.00
_cell.angle_beta   90.00
_cell.angle_gamma   90.00
#
_symmetry.space_group_name_H-M   'P 1'
#
loop_
_entity.id
_entity.type
_entity.pdbx_description
1 polymer ?
#
loop_
_entity_poly.entity_id
_entity_poly.type
_entity_poly.pdbx_seq_one_letter_code
_entity_poly.pdbx_strand_id
1 'polypeptide(L)'
;MISVKNELAYNNPFFTTLKLRKYFNIIPKNNEKREKFLKFNKKCTHEGKVIDNYKDNGMINYRRMEVNKLLKHMLHNLKDKKMKEKGENNKIEEIVKYFFNNDIITNNLNFIQFNMLLTIINKSEIKLNNKILNDIILLLHKKIDIIKSDINNTNSSWINIINILSNISKNNKLILCLIHKHLDNVKNIEIKNRGLSFVDKFIYVITCKEYNYSIREISLLLYSCYKLNIRNTDLFNFIFEKIDKNNYIFNCLDISIFVYSVHKLKLHNFIIFLEKIKKDILKNLLHFSSGHLINILLAYTYFFYNKKIYSRQIELFIYKIFNRCIDILNSFPNREFCNFLNFIIQNDFYMSEKQQTEILSVISNLINNNNSTLKINLMIDIDIFTIVNFIYKYKNDYIKNINDSVFNSLDKCIINLIKKKKMNENLLIYLLHFYKCRVNVSNRILLFFLENIYIYKLELKMKVILLTSIERYLELIQNNNKEKILFSKYYYELINCIYEDICNIINKKENSFIEENQNEIEVSIYKKKEKEILSSIDIKEILKLLKKRNHEISYSSNILNNNLENKIKIVEKMLYNKLSNYVIKQKNLELFYFVLMNKNVHKEFLDKSESIINSYISILNKFILELKKNNRSENKLQGSFIHALNLCNECNLIKRGNINNFLNNKNIILKYMDVFNLYEEKDNYFNLYVHMFLFDLNNNLLLFISYFFKIILRCLRNKEFNFEDKLQSLVDIYSSVIKVNNNYYNIYINTIYKITFFKVFHNYKKLNFKYMSLLFYSNIMHIFLHMYSKNNYINHIILSLRLLLRQFVYFLNLLDENIYNLFLINFREITKYHKRNNETQISSLISLDELIYIYRVLTIFHFVNLYKYMNNYELECFYIFYKILKFYIFKIKNFSINDFTQTHKNVSSIHSSVLNCLNGIFKNNTRINILSEKIVFPLFIIDILIYKN
;
A
#
# COMPACT_ATOMS: atom_id res chain seq x y z
N MET A 1 -48.25 -47.49 34.27
CA MET A 1 -47.46 -48.69 34.62
C MET A 1 -46.08 -48.58 33.98
N ILE A 2 -45.10 -48.18 34.79
CA ILE A 2 -43.72 -48.71 34.97
C ILE A 2 -43.34 -49.88 34.02
N SER A 3 -42.17 -50.04 33.38
CA SER A 3 -40.79 -49.53 33.57
C SER A 3 -39.91 -49.66 32.32
N VAL A 4 -38.91 -48.78 32.26
CA VAL A 4 -37.67 -48.78 31.44
C VAL A 4 -36.71 -49.93 31.80
N LYS A 5 -35.96 -50.48 30.81
CA LYS A 5 -34.49 -50.72 30.86
C LYS A 5 -33.86 -51.18 29.53
N ASN A 6 -33.07 -50.28 28.96
CA ASN A 6 -31.72 -50.37 28.38
C ASN A 6 -31.30 -51.39 27.29
N GLU A 7 -30.76 -50.78 26.22
CA GLU A 7 -29.40 -50.95 25.65
C GLU A 7 -29.17 -51.75 24.34
N LEU A 8 -28.71 -50.98 23.33
CA LEU A 8 -27.55 -51.21 22.47
C LEU A 8 -27.49 -52.50 21.61
N ALA A 9 -27.85 -52.39 20.33
CA ALA A 9 -27.01 -52.80 19.19
C ALA A 9 -27.74 -52.59 17.85
N TYR A 10 -26.98 -52.51 16.76
CA TYR A 10 -27.39 -52.37 15.35
C TYR A 10 -27.40 -50.96 14.72
N ASN A 11 -26.36 -50.17 15.02
CA ASN A 11 -25.65 -49.45 13.96
C ASN A 11 -24.46 -50.31 13.51
N ASN A 12 -24.59 -51.06 12.42
CA ASN A 12 -23.43 -51.71 11.80
C ASN A 12 -23.50 -51.60 10.26
N PRO A 13 -22.55 -50.88 9.61
CA PRO A 13 -22.49 -50.72 8.14
C PRO A 13 -22.32 -52.03 7.36
N PHE A 14 -22.12 -53.14 8.07
CA PHE A 14 -21.83 -54.47 7.56
C PHE A 14 -23.06 -55.21 7.02
N PHE A 15 -24.27 -54.91 7.50
CA PHE A 15 -25.49 -55.64 7.11
C PHE A 15 -26.12 -55.12 5.79
N THR A 16 -25.96 -53.83 5.49
CA THR A 16 -26.35 -53.23 4.19
C THR A 16 -25.50 -53.73 3.03
N THR A 17 -24.24 -54.07 3.25
CA THR A 17 -23.33 -54.68 2.26
C THR A 17 -23.63 -56.17 2.00
N LEU A 18 -24.26 -56.87 2.95
CA LEU A 18 -24.66 -58.29 2.80
C LEU A 18 -25.93 -58.46 1.94
N LYS A 19 -26.90 -57.55 2.01
CA LYS A 19 -28.11 -57.59 1.16
C LYS A 19 -27.82 -57.31 -0.31
N LEU A 20 -26.83 -56.45 -0.62
CA LEU A 20 -26.39 -56.19 -1.99
C LEU A 20 -25.60 -57.35 -2.62
N ARG A 21 -24.96 -58.22 -1.82
CA ARG A 21 -24.25 -59.40 -2.32
C ARG A 21 -25.18 -60.53 -2.79
N LYS A 22 -26.37 -60.67 -2.21
CA LYS A 22 -27.34 -61.71 -2.62
C LYS A 22 -28.08 -61.38 -3.92
N TYR A 23 -28.15 -60.11 -4.31
CA TYR A 23 -28.85 -59.67 -5.53
C TYR A 23 -28.07 -59.95 -6.84
N PHE A 24 -26.76 -60.23 -6.77
CA PHE A 24 -25.91 -60.45 -7.95
C PHE A 24 -25.80 -61.93 -8.41
N ASN A 25 -26.56 -62.86 -7.82
CA ASN A 25 -26.35 -64.30 -8.03
C ASN A 25 -27.47 -65.07 -8.77
N ILE A 26 -28.37 -64.42 -9.51
CA ILE A 26 -29.46 -65.14 -10.20
C ILE A 26 -29.67 -64.61 -11.63
N ILE A 27 -29.97 -65.54 -12.57
CA ILE A 27 -30.52 -65.39 -13.96
C ILE A 27 -29.45 -65.58 -15.09
N PRO A 28 -29.74 -66.30 -16.22
CA PRO A 28 -29.22 -67.65 -16.47
C PRO A 28 -28.37 -67.73 -17.76
N LYS A 29 -27.91 -68.94 -18.08
CA LYS A 29 -27.20 -69.31 -19.32
C LYS A 29 -28.16 -69.34 -20.51
N ASN A 30 -27.72 -68.86 -21.69
CA ASN A 30 -27.78 -69.62 -22.95
C ASN A 30 -27.02 -68.94 -24.11
N ASN A 31 -26.09 -69.72 -24.68
CA ASN A 31 -25.64 -69.98 -26.06
C ASN A 31 -25.55 -68.83 -27.09
N GLU A 32 -24.60 -68.78 -28.03
CA GLU A 32 -23.38 -69.53 -28.37
C GLU A 32 -22.71 -68.67 -29.46
N LYS A 33 -21.47 -68.21 -29.23
CA LYS A 33 -20.46 -67.70 -30.22
C LYS A 33 -19.35 -66.91 -29.50
N ARG A 34 -18.75 -67.51 -28.46
CA ARG A 34 -17.60 -66.93 -27.72
C ARG A 34 -16.51 -67.96 -27.39
N GLU A 35 -16.30 -68.93 -28.28
CA GLU A 35 -15.40 -70.07 -28.03
C GLU A 35 -13.96 -69.97 -28.54
N LYS A 36 -13.43 -68.76 -28.78
CA LYS A 36 -11.97 -68.60 -29.03
C LYS A 36 -11.21 -67.74 -28.02
N PHE A 37 -11.81 -67.38 -26.89
CA PHE A 37 -11.11 -66.58 -25.86
C PHE A 37 -11.28 -67.06 -24.39
N LEU A 38 -11.86 -68.23 -24.14
CA LEU A 38 -12.20 -68.70 -22.78
C LEU A 38 -11.54 -70.03 -22.36
N LYS A 39 -10.31 -70.32 -22.79
CA LYS A 39 -9.56 -71.50 -22.32
C LYS A 39 -8.63 -71.28 -21.13
N PHE A 40 -8.68 -70.12 -20.44
CA PHE A 40 -7.79 -69.86 -19.30
C PHE A 40 -8.47 -69.35 -18.01
N ASN A 41 -9.77 -69.59 -17.81
CA ASN A 41 -10.46 -69.23 -16.55
C ASN A 41 -11.26 -70.40 -15.93
N LYS A 42 -10.61 -71.53 -15.69
CA LYS A 42 -11.10 -72.55 -14.74
C LYS A 42 -9.96 -73.09 -13.90
N LYS A 43 -9.70 -72.45 -12.76
CA LYS A 43 -9.40 -73.05 -11.45
C LYS A 43 -9.08 -71.95 -10.43
N CYS A 44 -9.47 -72.22 -9.19
CA CYS A 44 -9.21 -71.46 -7.95
C CYS A 44 -10.23 -70.35 -7.58
N THR A 45 -11.43 -70.79 -7.21
CA THR A 45 -12.04 -70.36 -5.95
C THR A 45 -11.16 -70.88 -4.80
N HIS A 46 -10.45 -70.01 -4.09
CA HIS A 46 -10.06 -70.20 -2.68
C HIS A 46 -9.70 -68.83 -2.08
N GLU A 47 -10.31 -68.56 -0.93
CA GLU A 47 -10.06 -67.40 -0.08
C GLU A 47 -8.64 -67.48 0.52
N GLY A 48 -8.04 -66.32 0.79
CA GLY A 48 -6.92 -66.20 1.73
C GLY A 48 -5.57 -66.75 1.26
N LYS A 49 -4.85 -65.97 0.45
CA LYS A 49 -3.38 -65.75 0.47
C LYS A 49 -3.00 -65.06 -0.84
N VAL A 50 -2.39 -63.88 -0.73
CA VAL A 50 -1.68 -63.26 -1.86
C VAL A 50 -0.51 -64.19 -2.16
N ILE A 51 -0.59 -64.95 -3.25
CA ILE A 51 0.51 -65.78 -3.73
C ILE A 51 1.58 -64.82 -4.25
N ASP A 52 2.64 -64.66 -3.47
CA ASP A 52 3.97 -64.31 -3.94
C ASP A 52 4.40 -65.39 -4.95
N ASN A 53 4.36 -65.06 -6.24
CA ASN A 53 5.14 -65.73 -7.29
C ASN A 53 5.13 -64.86 -8.56
N TYR A 54 5.76 -63.69 -8.46
CA TYR A 54 6.39 -62.98 -9.58
C TYR A 54 7.54 -62.13 -9.03
N LYS A 55 8.60 -62.81 -8.57
CA LYS A 55 9.89 -62.20 -8.28
C LYS A 55 10.93 -62.83 -9.19
N ASP A 56 11.15 -62.19 -10.32
CA ASP A 56 12.47 -62.13 -10.95
C ASP A 56 12.84 -60.65 -11.03
N ASN A 57 13.87 -60.25 -10.28
CA ASN A 57 14.54 -58.95 -10.32
C ASN A 57 13.63 -57.69 -10.29
N GLY A 58 12.98 -57.41 -9.16
CA GLY A 58 12.57 -56.05 -8.74
C GLY A 58 11.59 -55.25 -9.63
N MET A 59 11.15 -55.78 -10.79
CA MET A 59 10.19 -55.15 -11.68
C MET A 59 8.91 -55.98 -11.76
N ILE A 60 7.83 -55.48 -11.14
CA ILE A 60 6.47 -55.96 -11.42
C ILE A 60 6.17 -55.68 -12.90
N ASN A 61 5.97 -56.72 -13.70
CA ASN A 61 5.73 -56.62 -15.14
C ASN A 61 4.30 -56.13 -15.43
N TYR A 62 4.05 -54.83 -15.20
CA TYR A 62 2.72 -54.20 -15.29
C TYR A 62 2.05 -54.33 -16.67
N ARG A 63 2.83 -54.60 -17.73
CA ARG A 63 2.35 -54.84 -19.09
C ARG A 63 1.52 -56.12 -19.24
N ARG A 64 1.58 -57.06 -18.28
CA ARG A 64 0.83 -58.33 -18.30
C ARG A 64 -0.36 -58.37 -17.32
N MET A 65 -0.62 -57.30 -16.57
CA MET A 65 -1.72 -57.25 -15.60
C MET A 65 -3.03 -56.75 -16.22
N GLU A 66 -4.16 -57.30 -15.79
CA GLU A 66 -5.47 -56.74 -16.11
C GLU A 66 -5.58 -55.29 -15.60
N VAL A 67 -6.12 -54.39 -16.43
CA VAL A 67 -6.29 -52.96 -16.15
C VAL A 67 -6.90 -52.69 -14.77
N ASN A 68 -7.94 -53.44 -14.39
CA ASN A 68 -8.59 -53.31 -13.08
C ASN A 68 -7.66 -53.68 -11.90
N LYS A 69 -6.87 -54.74 -12.04
CA LYS A 69 -5.92 -55.19 -11.00
C LYS A 69 -4.79 -54.18 -10.86
N LEU A 70 -4.29 -53.66 -11.98
CA LEU A 70 -3.24 -52.64 -12.01
C LEU A 70 -3.67 -51.32 -11.36
N LEU A 71 -4.86 -50.79 -11.70
CA LEU A 71 -5.39 -49.55 -11.11
C LEU A 71 -5.66 -49.71 -9.60
N LYS A 72 -6.20 -50.86 -9.15
CA LYS A 72 -6.40 -51.15 -7.73
C LYS A 72 -5.09 -51.24 -6.97
N HIS A 73 -4.08 -51.90 -7.55
CA HIS A 73 -2.74 -52.01 -6.97
C HIS A 73 -2.10 -50.62 -6.78
N MET A 74 -2.15 -49.76 -7.80
CA MET A 74 -1.64 -48.38 -7.70
C MET A 74 -2.36 -47.57 -6.63
N LEU A 75 -3.69 -47.66 -6.55
CA LEU A 75 -4.47 -46.96 -5.52
C LEU A 75 -4.17 -47.44 -4.10
N HIS A 76 -3.87 -48.74 -3.93
CA HIS A 76 -3.44 -49.30 -2.65
C HIS A 76 -2.07 -48.75 -2.23
N ASN A 77 -1.09 -48.78 -3.14
CA ASN A 77 0.26 -48.29 -2.86
C ASN A 77 0.31 -46.78 -2.55
N LEU A 78 -0.61 -46.00 -3.14
CA LEU A 78 -0.76 -44.56 -2.83
C LEU A 78 -1.40 -44.29 -1.45
N LYS A 79 -2.09 -45.26 -0.82
CA LYS A 79 -2.71 -45.09 0.51
C LYS A 79 -1.72 -45.30 1.66
N ASP A 80 -0.73 -46.19 1.51
CA ASP A 80 0.18 -46.59 2.60
C ASP A 80 1.37 -45.63 2.83
N LYS A 81 1.34 -44.41 2.27
CA LYS A 81 2.39 -43.37 2.36
C LYS A 81 3.82 -43.80 1.94
N LYS A 82 4.05 -45.04 1.49
CA LYS A 82 5.36 -45.56 1.07
C LYS A 82 5.94 -44.91 -0.19
N MET A 83 5.12 -44.24 -1.03
CA MET A 83 5.53 -43.75 -2.36
C MET A 83 5.69 -42.21 -2.48
N LYS A 84 6.42 -41.56 -1.57
CA LYS A 84 6.79 -40.13 -1.70
C LYS A 84 8.25 -39.89 -2.11
N GLU A 85 8.96 -40.92 -2.55
CA GLU A 85 10.33 -40.80 -3.04
C GLU A 85 10.35 -40.56 -4.57
N LYS A 86 11.27 -39.68 -5.03
CA LYS A 86 11.34 -39.23 -6.44
C LYS A 86 11.48 -40.36 -7.47
N GLY A 87 12.02 -41.52 -7.09
CA GLY A 87 12.23 -42.65 -8.01
C GLY A 87 10.96 -43.38 -8.44
N GLU A 88 9.88 -43.34 -7.66
CA GLU A 88 8.65 -44.11 -7.94
C GLU A 88 7.58 -43.30 -8.69
N ASN A 89 7.59 -41.97 -8.58
CA ASN A 89 6.76 -41.09 -9.42
C ASN A 89 7.06 -41.27 -10.92
N ASN A 90 8.32 -41.54 -11.27
CA ASN A 90 8.71 -41.86 -12.65
C ASN A 90 8.04 -43.14 -13.15
N LYS A 91 7.87 -44.16 -12.29
CA LYS A 91 7.17 -45.41 -12.63
C LYS A 91 5.67 -45.19 -12.82
N ILE A 92 5.03 -44.37 -11.97
CA ILE A 92 3.60 -44.02 -12.14
C ILE A 92 3.42 -43.22 -13.44
N GLU A 93 4.33 -42.31 -13.74
CA GLU A 93 4.31 -41.54 -15.00
C GLU A 93 4.46 -42.45 -16.22
N GLU A 94 5.35 -43.44 -16.19
CA GLU A 94 5.49 -44.46 -17.24
C GLU A 94 4.22 -45.28 -17.42
N ILE A 95 3.58 -45.70 -16.32
CA ILE A 95 2.33 -46.46 -16.37
C ILE A 95 1.19 -45.59 -16.94
N VAL A 96 1.08 -44.32 -16.54
CA VAL A 96 0.11 -43.37 -17.10
C VAL A 96 0.37 -43.17 -18.60
N LYS A 97 1.63 -43.01 -19.02
CA LYS A 97 1.99 -42.95 -20.45
C LYS A 97 1.60 -44.23 -21.18
N TYR A 98 1.81 -45.41 -20.59
CA TYR A 98 1.40 -46.69 -21.17
C TYR A 98 -0.12 -46.77 -21.37
N PHE A 99 -0.91 -46.32 -20.37
CA PHE A 99 -2.36 -46.25 -20.50
C PHE A 99 -2.80 -45.40 -21.68
N PHE A 100 -2.24 -44.20 -21.84
CA PHE A 100 -2.64 -43.25 -22.89
C PHE A 100 -2.01 -43.51 -24.27
N ASN A 101 -0.91 -44.25 -24.36
CA ASN A 101 -0.29 -44.63 -25.63
C ASN A 101 -0.94 -45.87 -26.26
N ASN A 102 -1.84 -46.57 -25.56
CA ASN A 102 -2.49 -47.77 -26.05
C ASN A 102 -3.98 -47.51 -26.31
N ASP A 103 -4.33 -47.26 -27.58
CA ASP A 103 -5.68 -46.88 -28.02
C ASP A 103 -6.75 -47.92 -27.69
N ILE A 104 -6.38 -49.20 -27.58
CA ILE A 104 -7.30 -50.28 -27.19
C ILE A 104 -7.66 -50.15 -25.71
N ILE A 105 -6.69 -49.81 -24.86
CA ILE A 105 -6.93 -49.64 -23.42
C ILE A 105 -7.74 -48.37 -23.20
N THR A 106 -7.30 -47.22 -23.74
CA THR A 106 -7.97 -45.92 -23.54
C THR A 106 -9.44 -45.95 -23.97
N ASN A 107 -9.73 -46.49 -25.16
CA ASN A 107 -11.08 -46.47 -25.71
C ASN A 107 -12.06 -47.39 -24.98
N ASN A 108 -11.55 -48.41 -24.29
CA ASN A 108 -12.34 -49.43 -23.57
C ASN A 108 -12.38 -49.23 -22.04
N LEU A 109 -11.74 -48.19 -21.49
CA LEU A 109 -11.90 -47.86 -20.07
C LEU A 109 -13.38 -47.62 -19.77
N ASN A 110 -13.94 -48.31 -18.78
CA ASN A 110 -15.26 -47.97 -18.26
C ASN A 110 -15.21 -46.71 -17.37
N PHE A 111 -16.35 -46.20 -16.92
CA PHE A 111 -16.38 -44.93 -16.15
C PHE A 111 -15.62 -45.03 -14.81
N ILE A 112 -15.75 -46.16 -14.11
CA ILE A 112 -15.07 -46.41 -12.82
C ILE A 112 -13.55 -46.44 -13.00
N GLN A 113 -13.05 -47.19 -13.99
CA GLN A 113 -11.63 -47.29 -14.30
C GLN A 113 -11.03 -45.92 -14.65
N PHE A 114 -11.77 -45.11 -15.41
CA PHE A 114 -11.35 -43.76 -15.75
C PHE A 114 -11.28 -42.84 -14.52
N ASN A 115 -12.28 -42.90 -13.63
CA ASN A 115 -12.25 -42.15 -12.36
C ASN A 115 -11.08 -42.59 -11.46
N MET A 116 -10.77 -43.89 -11.41
CA MET A 116 -9.59 -44.41 -10.71
C MET A 116 -8.29 -43.88 -11.30
N LEU A 117 -8.16 -43.87 -12.63
CA LEU A 117 -6.98 -43.35 -13.33
C LEU A 117 -6.77 -41.85 -13.04
N LEU A 118 -7.83 -41.04 -13.11
CA LEU A 118 -7.77 -39.61 -12.75
C LEU A 118 -7.37 -39.41 -11.28
N THR A 119 -7.88 -40.26 -10.38
CA THR A 119 -7.52 -40.22 -8.96
C THR A 119 -6.04 -40.51 -8.74
N ILE A 120 -5.48 -41.49 -9.46
CA ILE A 120 -4.04 -41.80 -9.42
C ILE A 120 -3.25 -40.59 -9.87
N ILE A 121 -3.54 -40.04 -11.06
CA ILE A 121 -2.87 -38.85 -11.62
C ILE A 121 -2.87 -37.70 -10.62
N ASN A 122 -4.02 -37.42 -10.00
CA ASN A 122 -4.17 -36.37 -9.00
C ASN A 122 -3.29 -36.62 -7.76
N LYS A 123 -3.37 -37.81 -7.16
CA LYS A 123 -2.61 -38.14 -5.94
C LYS A 123 -1.10 -38.20 -6.16
N SER A 124 -0.66 -38.55 -7.37
CA SER A 124 0.76 -38.59 -7.74
C SER A 124 1.34 -37.23 -8.15
N GLU A 125 0.52 -36.18 -8.25
CA GLU A 125 0.94 -34.82 -8.61
C GLU A 125 1.73 -34.71 -9.94
N ILE A 126 1.48 -35.62 -10.90
CA ILE A 126 2.26 -35.73 -12.15
C ILE A 126 1.99 -34.55 -13.10
N LYS A 127 3.06 -34.08 -13.75
CA LYS A 127 2.97 -33.13 -14.87
C LYS A 127 2.79 -33.90 -16.18
N LEU A 128 1.64 -33.74 -16.83
CA LEU A 128 1.27 -34.46 -18.04
C LEU A 128 1.68 -33.68 -19.29
N ASN A 129 1.93 -34.42 -20.38
CA ASN A 129 2.15 -33.83 -21.70
C ASN A 129 0.82 -33.42 -22.35
N ASN A 130 0.88 -32.53 -23.36
CA ASN A 130 -0.31 -31.97 -24.00
C ASN A 130 -1.18 -33.03 -24.69
N LYS A 131 -0.57 -34.12 -25.20
CA LYS A 131 -1.30 -35.23 -25.83
C LYS A 131 -2.21 -35.93 -24.82
N ILE A 132 -1.66 -36.37 -23.69
CA ILE A 132 -2.42 -37.03 -22.62
C ILE A 132 -3.53 -36.12 -22.08
N LEU A 133 -3.26 -34.81 -21.96
CA LEU A 133 -4.28 -33.84 -21.55
C LEU A 133 -5.44 -33.77 -22.55
N ASN A 134 -5.16 -33.79 -23.86
CA ASN A 134 -6.21 -33.85 -24.88
C ASN A 134 -6.98 -35.18 -24.81
N ASP A 135 -6.31 -36.31 -24.63
CA ASP A 135 -6.94 -37.64 -24.53
C ASP A 135 -7.86 -37.75 -23.30
N ILE A 136 -7.46 -37.17 -22.16
CA ILE A 136 -8.32 -37.05 -20.97
C ILE A 136 -9.61 -36.29 -21.30
N ILE A 137 -9.51 -35.18 -22.04
CA ILE A 137 -10.64 -34.33 -22.41
C ILE A 137 -11.56 -35.07 -23.40
N LEU A 138 -10.99 -35.77 -24.39
CA LEU A 138 -11.75 -36.62 -25.31
C LEU A 138 -12.53 -37.71 -24.57
N LEU A 139 -11.90 -38.38 -23.60
CA LEU A 139 -12.56 -39.38 -22.77
C LEU A 139 -13.67 -38.80 -21.89
N LEU A 140 -13.49 -37.58 -21.37
CA LEU A 140 -14.55 -36.86 -20.66
C LEU A 140 -15.75 -36.58 -21.57
N HIS A 141 -15.52 -36.09 -22.79
CA HIS A 141 -16.58 -35.85 -23.78
C HIS A 141 -17.30 -37.13 -24.21
N LYS A 142 -16.59 -38.27 -24.31
CA LYS A 142 -17.17 -39.58 -24.65
C LYS A 142 -18.04 -40.13 -23.52
N LYS A 143 -17.64 -39.91 -22.26
CA LYS A 143 -18.29 -40.47 -21.07
C LYS A 143 -19.45 -39.64 -20.55
N ILE A 144 -19.46 -38.33 -20.80
CA ILE A 144 -20.56 -37.47 -20.39
C ILE A 144 -21.71 -37.57 -21.39
N ASP A 145 -22.75 -38.31 -21.00
CA ASP A 145 -23.98 -38.49 -21.78
C ASP A 145 -25.13 -37.78 -21.07
N ILE A 146 -25.77 -36.87 -21.79
CA ILE A 146 -26.92 -36.10 -21.32
C ILE A 146 -28.20 -36.95 -21.31
N ILE A 147 -28.29 -37.98 -22.16
CA ILE A 147 -29.55 -38.66 -22.50
C ILE A 147 -29.72 -39.99 -21.74
N LYS A 148 -28.63 -40.70 -21.39
CA LYS A 148 -28.70 -42.02 -20.71
C LYS A 148 -28.40 -41.95 -19.21
N SER A 149 -29.25 -42.57 -18.40
CA SER A 149 -28.99 -42.84 -16.97
C SER A 149 -28.25 -44.18 -16.80
N ASP A 150 -26.92 -44.13 -16.64
CA ASP A 150 -26.12 -45.28 -16.19
C ASP A 150 -25.99 -45.22 -14.64
N ILE A 151 -26.15 -46.37 -13.98
CA ILE A 151 -26.08 -46.53 -12.51
C ILE A 151 -24.73 -46.03 -11.97
N ASN A 152 -23.66 -46.15 -12.74
CA ASN A 152 -22.32 -45.70 -12.35
C ASN A 152 -22.03 -44.23 -12.73
N ASN A 153 -22.94 -43.55 -13.41
CA ASN A 153 -22.78 -42.21 -13.98
C ASN A 153 -23.68 -41.19 -13.26
N THR A 154 -23.54 -41.11 -11.94
CA THR A 154 -24.37 -40.27 -11.05
C THR A 154 -23.83 -38.84 -10.93
N ASN A 155 -24.68 -37.91 -10.46
CA ASN A 155 -24.29 -36.51 -10.21
C ASN A 155 -23.12 -36.43 -9.20
N SER A 156 -23.12 -37.24 -8.14
CA SER A 156 -21.99 -37.33 -7.19
C SER A 156 -20.67 -37.75 -7.85
N SER A 157 -20.75 -38.66 -8.83
CA SER A 157 -19.57 -39.13 -9.55
C SER A 157 -18.97 -38.03 -10.43
N TRP A 158 -19.81 -37.22 -11.07
CA TRP A 158 -19.38 -36.04 -11.82
C TRP A 158 -18.83 -34.94 -10.92
N ILE A 159 -19.41 -34.72 -9.74
CA ILE A 159 -18.84 -33.81 -8.73
C ILE A 159 -17.45 -34.29 -8.28
N ASN A 160 -17.25 -35.59 -8.14
CA ASN A 160 -15.93 -36.13 -7.84
C ASN A 160 -14.95 -35.94 -9.00
N ILE A 161 -15.36 -36.19 -10.24
CA ILE A 161 -14.52 -35.96 -11.43
C ILE A 161 -14.11 -34.49 -11.55
N ILE A 162 -15.05 -33.55 -11.41
CA ILE A 162 -14.74 -32.12 -11.52
C ILE A 162 -13.79 -31.66 -10.42
N ASN A 163 -13.95 -32.20 -9.19
CA ASN A 163 -13.03 -31.95 -8.09
C ASN A 163 -11.63 -32.53 -8.35
N ILE A 164 -11.53 -33.73 -8.91
CA ILE A 164 -10.24 -34.32 -9.30
C ILE A 164 -9.57 -33.47 -10.39
N LEU A 165 -10.30 -33.08 -11.44
CA LEU A 165 -9.80 -32.21 -12.50
C LEU A 165 -9.32 -30.87 -11.95
N SER A 166 -10.06 -30.29 -10.99
CA SER A 166 -9.66 -29.05 -10.31
C SER A 166 -8.29 -29.17 -9.64
N ASN A 167 -7.97 -30.34 -9.07
CA ASN A 167 -6.66 -30.56 -8.45
C ASN A 167 -5.57 -30.87 -9.48
N ILE A 168 -5.87 -31.64 -10.54
CA ILE A 168 -4.91 -31.89 -11.64
C ILE A 168 -4.52 -30.58 -12.32
N SER A 169 -5.45 -29.61 -12.44
CA SER A 169 -5.20 -28.30 -13.04
C SER A 169 -4.09 -27.49 -12.36
N LYS A 170 -3.77 -27.76 -11.07
CA LYS A 170 -2.69 -27.08 -10.34
C LYS A 170 -1.34 -27.26 -11.02
N ASN A 171 -1.06 -28.46 -11.52
CA ASN A 171 0.18 -28.81 -12.21
C ASN A 171 0.03 -28.78 -13.74
N ASN A 172 -1.20 -28.78 -14.25
CA ASN A 172 -1.52 -28.91 -15.67
C ASN A 172 -2.50 -27.83 -16.14
N LYS A 173 -2.03 -26.57 -16.21
CA LYS A 173 -2.88 -25.39 -16.50
C LYS A 173 -3.64 -25.45 -17.83
N LEU A 174 -3.15 -26.19 -18.83
CA LEU A 174 -3.81 -26.32 -20.13
C LEU A 174 -5.20 -26.96 -20.05
N ILE A 175 -5.45 -27.82 -19.04
CA ILE A 175 -6.79 -28.39 -18.79
C ILE A 175 -7.83 -27.29 -18.67
N LEU A 176 -7.49 -26.15 -18.03
CA LEU A 176 -8.41 -25.03 -17.85
C LEU A 176 -8.93 -24.51 -19.18
N CYS A 177 -8.12 -24.49 -20.23
CA CYS A 177 -8.58 -24.06 -21.55
C CYS A 177 -9.34 -25.18 -22.29
N LEU A 178 -8.89 -26.42 -22.16
CA LEU A 178 -9.43 -27.55 -22.93
C LEU A 178 -10.85 -27.93 -22.53
N ILE A 179 -11.21 -27.84 -21.24
CA ILE A 179 -12.56 -28.18 -20.77
C ILE A 179 -13.65 -27.25 -21.34
N HIS A 180 -13.28 -26.02 -21.72
CA HIS A 180 -14.19 -25.02 -22.29
C HIS A 180 -14.24 -25.07 -23.83
N LYS A 181 -13.45 -25.92 -24.49
CA LYS A 181 -13.46 -26.01 -25.96
C LYS A 181 -14.62 -26.86 -26.46
N HIS A 182 -15.24 -26.42 -27.55
CA HIS A 182 -16.12 -27.25 -28.38
C HIS A 182 -15.26 -28.24 -29.17
N LEU A 183 -15.73 -29.48 -29.28
CA LEU A 183 -15.06 -30.54 -30.05
C LEU A 183 -15.99 -30.99 -31.17
N ASP A 184 -15.83 -30.35 -32.34
CA ASP A 184 -16.76 -30.57 -33.46
C ASP A 184 -16.25 -31.56 -34.51
N ASN A 185 -14.95 -31.88 -34.55
CA ASN A 185 -14.38 -32.78 -35.56
C ASN A 185 -13.19 -33.60 -35.05
N VAL A 186 -13.45 -34.72 -34.38
CA VAL A 186 -12.43 -35.76 -34.18
C VAL A 186 -12.84 -36.99 -35.00
N LYS A 187 -12.08 -37.27 -36.07
CA LYS A 187 -12.29 -38.47 -36.91
C LYS A 187 -12.24 -39.71 -36.02
N ASN A 188 -13.21 -40.62 -36.19
CA ASN A 188 -13.29 -41.95 -35.56
C ASN A 188 -13.70 -42.05 -34.08
N ILE A 189 -14.33 -41.04 -33.48
CA ILE A 189 -14.92 -41.16 -32.12
C ILE A 189 -16.39 -40.71 -32.14
N GLU A 190 -17.33 -41.59 -31.75
CA GLU A 190 -18.71 -41.22 -31.47
C GLU A 190 -18.77 -40.34 -30.22
N ILE A 191 -18.64 -39.02 -30.41
CA ILE A 191 -18.89 -38.02 -29.38
C ILE A 191 -20.40 -37.77 -29.32
N LYS A 192 -21.02 -38.13 -28.19
CA LYS A 192 -22.45 -37.87 -27.93
C LYS A 192 -22.67 -36.38 -27.69
N ASN A 193 -23.77 -35.81 -28.21
CA ASN A 193 -24.14 -34.40 -28.08
C ASN A 193 -23.05 -33.46 -28.65
N ARG A 194 -22.86 -33.48 -29.98
CA ARG A 194 -21.90 -32.63 -30.72
C ARG A 194 -22.25 -31.14 -30.57
N GLY A 195 -21.26 -30.24 -30.68
CA GLY A 195 -21.47 -28.79 -30.56
C GLY A 195 -21.38 -28.20 -29.14
N LEU A 196 -21.42 -29.03 -28.07
CA LEU A 196 -21.31 -28.55 -26.69
C LEU A 196 -19.92 -28.80 -26.09
N SER A 197 -19.41 -27.86 -25.29
CA SER A 197 -18.18 -28.05 -24.51
C SER A 197 -18.41 -29.07 -23.39
N PHE A 198 -17.33 -29.62 -22.80
CA PHE A 198 -17.46 -30.50 -21.63
C PHE A 198 -18.15 -29.79 -20.47
N VAL A 199 -17.82 -28.51 -20.26
CA VAL A 199 -18.40 -27.70 -19.19
C VAL A 199 -19.91 -27.54 -19.37
N ASP A 200 -20.39 -27.29 -20.58
CA ASP A 200 -21.84 -27.15 -20.85
C ASP A 200 -22.56 -28.47 -20.57
N LYS A 201 -22.00 -29.59 -21.03
CA LYS A 201 -22.55 -30.93 -20.76
C LYS A 201 -22.59 -31.23 -19.26
N PHE A 202 -21.54 -30.85 -18.53
CA PHE A 202 -21.46 -31.00 -17.08
C PHE A 202 -22.52 -30.15 -16.36
N ILE A 203 -22.67 -28.88 -16.73
CA ILE A 203 -23.69 -27.99 -16.15
C ILE A 203 -25.08 -28.57 -16.38
N TYR A 204 -25.38 -29.04 -17.59
CA TYR A 204 -26.66 -29.67 -17.92
C TYR A 204 -26.93 -30.90 -17.02
N VAL A 205 -25.96 -31.81 -16.90
CA VAL A 205 -26.11 -33.03 -16.08
C VAL A 205 -26.41 -32.71 -14.61
N ILE A 206 -25.78 -31.66 -14.07
CA ILE A 206 -25.98 -31.24 -12.68
C ILE A 206 -27.35 -30.56 -12.49
N THR A 207 -27.80 -29.75 -13.43
CA THR A 207 -29.02 -28.92 -13.29
C THR A 207 -30.31 -29.64 -13.68
N CYS A 208 -30.26 -30.60 -14.61
CA CYS A 208 -31.47 -31.19 -15.20
C CYS A 208 -32.08 -32.37 -14.41
N LYS A 209 -31.43 -32.84 -13.35
CA LYS A 209 -31.94 -33.96 -12.52
C LYS A 209 -32.20 -33.48 -11.10
N GLU A 210 -33.37 -33.82 -10.56
CA GLU A 210 -33.63 -33.63 -9.14
C GLU A 210 -32.74 -34.57 -8.32
N TYR A 211 -31.72 -33.99 -7.69
CA TYR A 211 -30.79 -34.71 -6.81
C TYR A 211 -30.65 -33.99 -5.48
N ASN A 212 -30.62 -34.78 -4.39
CA ASN A 212 -30.41 -34.29 -3.04
C ASN A 212 -28.92 -34.24 -2.72
N TYR A 213 -28.29 -33.11 -3.06
CA TYR A 213 -26.88 -32.90 -2.77
C TYR A 213 -26.64 -32.73 -1.28
N SER A 214 -25.60 -33.38 -0.76
CA SER A 214 -25.04 -33.07 0.56
C SER A 214 -24.29 -31.74 0.54
N ILE A 215 -24.15 -31.09 1.70
CA ILE A 215 -23.42 -29.82 1.78
C ILE A 215 -21.94 -29.95 1.39
N ARG A 216 -21.32 -31.11 1.64
CA ARG A 216 -19.97 -31.44 1.17
C ARG A 216 -19.89 -31.39 -0.35
N GLU A 217 -20.85 -31.99 -1.05
CA GLU A 217 -20.89 -32.01 -2.51
C GLU A 217 -21.09 -30.61 -3.07
N ILE A 218 -22.00 -29.84 -2.50
CA ILE A 218 -22.22 -28.43 -2.88
C ILE A 218 -20.94 -27.61 -2.69
N SER A 219 -20.28 -27.77 -1.54
CA SER A 219 -19.05 -27.04 -1.20
C SER A 219 -17.90 -27.39 -2.15
N LEU A 220 -17.72 -28.68 -2.44
CA LEU A 220 -16.72 -29.15 -3.40
C LEU A 220 -17.04 -28.73 -4.84
N LEU A 221 -18.31 -28.72 -5.22
CA LEU A 221 -18.76 -28.27 -6.53
C LEU A 221 -18.44 -26.79 -6.74
N LEU A 222 -18.82 -25.92 -5.80
CA LEU A 222 -18.49 -24.49 -5.85
C LEU A 222 -16.97 -24.26 -5.86
N TYR A 223 -16.23 -24.99 -5.03
CA TYR A 223 -14.77 -24.92 -5.01
C TYR A 223 -14.14 -25.31 -6.34
N SER A 224 -14.65 -26.38 -6.96
CA SER A 224 -14.19 -26.87 -8.26
C SER A 224 -14.52 -25.89 -9.38
N CYS A 225 -15.71 -25.27 -9.34
CA CYS A 225 -16.11 -24.22 -10.29
C CYS A 225 -15.14 -23.04 -10.22
N TYR A 226 -14.79 -22.58 -9.02
CA TYR A 226 -13.76 -21.55 -8.86
C TYR A 226 -12.43 -21.95 -9.48
N LYS A 227 -11.93 -23.15 -9.14
CA LYS A 227 -10.61 -23.62 -9.59
C LYS A 227 -10.53 -23.85 -11.10
N LEU A 228 -11.62 -24.28 -11.72
CA LEU A 228 -11.71 -24.53 -13.15
C LEU A 228 -12.23 -23.33 -13.96
N ASN A 229 -12.45 -22.19 -13.29
CA ASN A 229 -13.02 -20.98 -13.89
C ASN A 229 -14.37 -21.21 -14.61
N ILE A 230 -15.23 -22.04 -14.02
CA ILE A 230 -16.60 -22.26 -14.46
C ILE A 230 -17.49 -21.20 -13.79
N ARG A 231 -18.04 -20.28 -14.57
CA ARG A 231 -18.93 -19.21 -14.09
C ARG A 231 -20.24 -19.24 -14.87
N ASN A 232 -21.17 -20.09 -14.45
CA ASN A 232 -22.46 -20.24 -15.07
C ASN A 232 -23.56 -19.84 -14.08
N THR A 233 -24.44 -18.92 -14.49
CA THR A 233 -25.52 -18.37 -13.67
C THR A 233 -26.57 -19.42 -13.31
N ASP A 234 -26.90 -20.30 -14.26
CA ASP A 234 -27.96 -21.29 -14.10
C ASP A 234 -27.57 -22.35 -13.06
N LEU A 235 -26.31 -22.81 -13.11
CA LEU A 235 -25.74 -23.69 -12.10
C LEU A 235 -25.76 -23.06 -10.71
N PHE A 236 -25.39 -21.79 -10.58
CA PHE A 236 -25.34 -21.12 -9.27
C PHE A 236 -26.74 -20.82 -8.73
N ASN A 237 -27.71 -20.46 -9.59
CA ASN A 237 -29.10 -20.30 -9.21
C ASN A 237 -29.72 -21.63 -8.78
N PHE A 238 -29.46 -22.71 -9.52
CA PHE A 238 -29.88 -24.06 -9.13
C PHE A 238 -29.31 -24.48 -7.77
N ILE A 239 -28.01 -24.23 -7.53
CA ILE A 239 -27.39 -24.49 -6.23
C ILE A 239 -28.04 -23.62 -5.14
N PHE A 240 -28.30 -22.34 -5.41
CA PHE A 240 -28.95 -21.43 -4.47
C PHE A 240 -30.32 -21.97 -4.03
N GLU A 241 -31.17 -22.36 -4.98
CA GLU A 241 -32.50 -22.94 -4.70
C GLU A 241 -32.40 -24.24 -3.89
N LYS A 242 -31.42 -25.10 -4.18
CA LYS A 242 -31.21 -26.35 -3.42
C LYS A 242 -30.77 -26.08 -1.99
N ILE A 243 -29.97 -25.03 -1.75
CA ILE A 243 -29.59 -24.62 -0.40
C ILE A 243 -30.76 -23.99 0.35
N ASP A 244 -31.61 -23.23 -0.33
CA ASP A 244 -32.75 -22.56 0.34
C ASP A 244 -33.84 -23.56 0.78
N LYS A 245 -34.07 -24.62 -0.02
CA LYS A 245 -35.09 -25.64 0.26
C LYS A 245 -34.69 -26.66 1.33
N ASN A 246 -33.40 -26.81 1.64
CA ASN A 246 -32.88 -27.87 2.51
C ASN A 246 -32.16 -27.31 3.74
N ASN A 247 -32.42 -27.88 4.92
CA ASN A 247 -31.67 -27.58 6.13
C ASN A 247 -30.38 -28.40 6.20
N TYR A 248 -29.24 -27.75 6.00
CA TYR A 248 -27.92 -28.40 6.06
C TYR A 248 -27.23 -28.21 7.41
N ILE A 249 -26.58 -29.26 7.89
CA ILE A 249 -25.66 -29.20 9.03
C ILE A 249 -24.24 -29.07 8.49
N PHE A 250 -23.55 -27.99 8.86
CA PHE A 250 -22.18 -27.75 8.40
C PHE A 250 -21.17 -28.16 9.48
N ASN A 251 -20.17 -28.97 9.10
CA ASN A 251 -18.95 -29.11 9.91
C ASN A 251 -17.93 -28.00 9.56
N CYS A 252 -16.90 -27.82 10.39
CA CYS A 252 -15.90 -26.75 10.21
C CYS A 252 -15.24 -26.74 8.81
N LEU A 253 -14.98 -27.91 8.24
CA LEU A 253 -14.35 -28.01 6.92
C LEU A 253 -15.32 -27.59 5.82
N ASP A 254 -16.57 -28.04 5.90
CA ASP A 254 -17.62 -27.67 4.95
C ASP A 254 -17.90 -26.16 5.00
N ILE A 255 -17.99 -25.57 6.20
CA ILE A 255 -18.12 -24.11 6.38
C ILE A 255 -16.95 -23.40 5.66
N SER A 256 -15.71 -23.79 5.95
CA SER A 256 -14.53 -23.14 5.39
C SER A 256 -14.51 -23.21 3.86
N ILE A 257 -14.74 -24.39 3.28
CA ILE A 257 -14.74 -24.58 1.81
C ILE A 257 -15.89 -23.78 1.18
N PHE A 258 -17.09 -23.86 1.75
CA PHE A 258 -18.26 -23.16 1.24
C PHE A 258 -18.05 -21.65 1.25
N VAL A 259 -17.72 -21.08 2.42
CA VAL A 259 -17.50 -19.63 2.62
C VAL A 259 -16.39 -19.11 1.70
N TYR A 260 -15.28 -19.84 1.61
CA TYR A 260 -14.18 -19.47 0.72
C TYR A 260 -14.59 -19.48 -0.76
N SER A 261 -15.34 -20.49 -1.18
CA SER A 261 -15.77 -20.63 -2.59
C SER A 261 -16.79 -19.57 -2.98
N VAL A 262 -17.76 -19.27 -2.10
CA VAL A 262 -18.72 -18.18 -2.27
C VAL A 262 -18.01 -16.83 -2.44
N HIS A 263 -17.01 -16.54 -1.59
CA HIS A 263 -16.17 -15.35 -1.72
C HIS A 263 -15.40 -15.33 -3.04
N LYS A 264 -14.71 -16.41 -3.41
CA LYS A 264 -13.89 -16.45 -4.63
C LYS A 264 -14.69 -16.36 -5.93
N LEU A 265 -15.91 -16.91 -5.94
CA LEU A 265 -16.86 -16.79 -7.04
C LEU A 265 -17.66 -15.47 -7.02
N LYS A 266 -17.57 -14.70 -5.92
CA LYS A 266 -18.31 -13.43 -5.70
C LYS A 266 -19.83 -13.60 -5.79
N LEU A 267 -20.36 -14.67 -5.20
CA LEU A 267 -21.80 -15.00 -5.26
C LEU A 267 -22.60 -14.15 -4.27
N HIS A 268 -22.99 -12.94 -4.66
CA HIS A 268 -23.70 -12.00 -3.77
C HIS A 268 -25.05 -12.51 -3.25
N ASN A 269 -25.78 -13.31 -4.04
CA ASN A 269 -27.07 -13.87 -3.60
C ASN A 269 -26.91 -14.77 -2.37
N PHE A 270 -25.73 -15.39 -2.20
CA PHE A 270 -25.45 -16.33 -1.11
C PHE A 270 -25.17 -15.64 0.24
N ILE A 271 -25.21 -14.30 0.32
CA ILE A 271 -25.03 -13.53 1.56
C ILE A 271 -26.03 -13.97 2.65
N ILE A 272 -27.27 -14.30 2.28
CA ILE A 272 -28.30 -14.77 3.22
C ILE A 272 -27.85 -16.05 3.95
N PHE A 273 -27.17 -16.96 3.25
CA PHE A 273 -26.62 -18.17 3.87
C PHE A 273 -25.39 -17.88 4.73
N LEU A 274 -24.55 -16.92 4.33
CA LEU A 274 -23.44 -16.46 5.17
C LEU A 274 -23.95 -15.87 6.49
N GLU A 275 -25.08 -15.15 6.49
CA GLU A 275 -25.73 -14.69 7.72
C GLU A 275 -26.21 -15.86 8.60
N LYS A 276 -26.88 -16.87 8.03
CA LYS A 276 -27.38 -18.05 8.76
C LYS A 276 -26.24 -18.82 9.47
N ILE A 277 -25.10 -19.01 8.81
CA ILE A 277 -23.98 -19.84 9.31
C ILE A 277 -23.13 -19.13 10.39
N LYS A 278 -23.32 -17.82 10.63
CA LYS A 278 -22.53 -17.07 11.65
C LYS A 278 -22.58 -17.70 13.04
N LYS A 279 -23.76 -18.17 13.46
CA LYS A 279 -23.94 -18.81 14.78
C LYS A 279 -23.11 -20.10 14.88
N ASP A 280 -23.08 -20.89 13.82
CA ASP A 280 -22.31 -22.14 13.76
C ASP A 280 -20.80 -21.87 13.73
N ILE A 281 -20.36 -20.80 13.07
CA ILE A 281 -18.97 -20.35 13.10
C ILE A 281 -18.55 -19.98 14.51
N LEU A 282 -19.35 -19.18 15.21
CA LEU A 282 -19.04 -18.77 16.59
C LEU A 282 -19.04 -19.94 17.55
N LYS A 283 -19.99 -20.88 17.42
CA LYS A 283 -20.06 -22.09 18.25
C LYS A 283 -18.81 -22.97 18.08
N ASN A 284 -18.28 -23.06 16.87
CA ASN A 284 -17.14 -23.91 16.53
C ASN A 284 -15.80 -23.16 16.46
N LEU A 285 -15.72 -21.93 16.96
CA LEU A 285 -14.59 -21.03 16.76
C LEU A 285 -13.23 -21.63 17.18
N LEU A 286 -13.23 -22.43 18.26
CA LEU A 286 -12.03 -23.08 18.80
C LEU A 286 -11.56 -24.27 17.95
N HIS A 287 -12.45 -24.88 17.15
CA HIS A 287 -12.18 -26.09 16.36
C HIS A 287 -11.71 -25.79 14.93
N PHE A 288 -11.76 -24.54 14.49
CA PHE A 288 -11.24 -24.16 13.18
C PHE A 288 -9.70 -24.13 13.19
N SER A 289 -9.10 -24.63 12.11
CA SER A 289 -7.67 -24.42 11.86
C SER A 289 -7.40 -22.96 11.50
N SER A 290 -6.15 -22.52 11.62
CA SER A 290 -5.72 -21.17 11.21
C SER A 290 -6.12 -20.84 9.76
N GLY A 291 -5.94 -21.78 8.83
CA GLY A 291 -6.36 -21.62 7.44
C GLY A 291 -7.88 -21.45 7.27
N HIS A 292 -8.69 -22.17 8.05
CA HIS A 292 -10.14 -22.00 8.03
C HIS A 292 -10.55 -20.62 8.53
N LEU A 293 -9.97 -20.16 9.65
CA LEU A 293 -10.28 -18.85 10.23
C LEU A 293 -9.95 -17.72 9.26
N ILE A 294 -8.78 -17.75 8.61
CA ILE A 294 -8.39 -16.74 7.62
C ILE A 294 -9.35 -16.71 6.43
N ASN A 295 -9.77 -17.88 5.93
CA ASN A 295 -10.73 -17.96 4.82
C ASN A 295 -12.08 -17.36 5.19
N ILE A 296 -12.58 -17.64 6.39
CA ILE A 296 -13.81 -17.05 6.92
C ILE A 296 -13.65 -15.54 7.04
N LEU A 297 -12.55 -15.08 7.67
CA LEU A 297 -12.24 -13.67 7.87
C LEU A 297 -12.24 -12.90 6.53
N LEU A 298 -11.55 -13.41 5.51
CA LEU A 298 -11.50 -12.83 4.16
C LEU A 298 -12.88 -12.74 3.48
N ALA A 299 -13.71 -13.76 3.63
CA ALA A 299 -15.02 -13.79 2.99
C ALA A 299 -16.00 -12.79 3.63
N TYR A 300 -16.06 -12.76 4.96
CA TYR A 300 -16.96 -11.86 5.67
C TYR A 300 -16.52 -10.39 5.54
N THR A 301 -15.21 -10.10 5.51
CA THR A 301 -14.79 -8.73 5.18
C THR A 301 -15.19 -8.34 3.76
N TYR A 302 -15.01 -9.21 2.77
CA TYR A 302 -15.38 -8.91 1.39
C TYR A 302 -16.86 -8.55 1.24
N PHE A 303 -17.78 -9.35 1.80
CA PHE A 303 -19.21 -9.14 1.61
C PHE A 303 -19.79 -8.03 2.49
N PHE A 304 -19.24 -7.80 3.68
CA PHE A 304 -19.87 -6.93 4.68
C PHE A 304 -19.04 -5.70 5.09
N TYR A 305 -17.71 -5.74 4.97
CA TYR A 305 -16.85 -4.62 5.39
C TYR A 305 -16.73 -3.53 4.31
N ASN A 306 -16.62 -3.91 3.02
CA ASN A 306 -16.37 -2.95 1.93
C ASN A 306 -17.58 -2.12 1.49
N LYS A 307 -18.80 -2.39 2.00
CA LYS A 307 -20.02 -1.67 1.59
C LYS A 307 -20.43 -0.48 2.46
N LYS A 308 -19.69 -0.14 3.53
CA LYS A 308 -20.06 0.92 4.51
C LYS A 308 -21.48 0.76 5.11
N ILE A 309 -22.11 -0.41 4.97
CA ILE A 309 -23.39 -0.74 5.60
C ILE A 309 -23.04 -1.39 6.93
N TYR A 310 -22.82 -0.58 7.97
CA TYR A 310 -22.44 -1.10 9.29
C TYR A 310 -23.67 -1.46 10.12
N SER A 311 -23.74 -2.71 10.55
CA SER A 311 -24.37 -3.07 11.81
C SER A 311 -23.27 -3.44 12.81
N ARG A 312 -23.37 -2.92 14.05
CA ARG A 312 -22.42 -3.17 15.15
C ARG A 312 -22.18 -4.67 15.41
N GLN A 313 -23.15 -5.51 15.06
CA GLN A 313 -23.08 -6.96 15.22
C GLN A 313 -22.09 -7.63 14.26
N ILE A 314 -21.98 -7.17 13.01
CA ILE A 314 -21.05 -7.72 12.01
C ILE A 314 -19.61 -7.42 12.42
N GLU A 315 -19.35 -6.21 12.90
CA GLU A 315 -18.03 -5.78 13.36
C GLU A 315 -17.56 -6.65 14.54
N LEU A 316 -18.43 -6.86 15.54
CA LEU A 316 -18.14 -7.74 16.67
C LEU A 316 -17.87 -9.19 16.24
N PHE A 317 -18.56 -9.70 15.22
CA PHE A 317 -18.32 -11.04 14.68
C PHE A 317 -16.94 -11.16 14.04
N ILE A 318 -16.57 -10.21 13.16
CA ILE A 318 -15.25 -10.19 12.51
C ILE A 318 -14.15 -10.05 13.58
N TYR A 319 -14.34 -9.18 14.57
CA TYR A 319 -13.37 -8.95 15.64
C TYR A 319 -13.16 -10.20 16.51
N LYS A 320 -14.20 -11.00 16.79
CA LYS A 320 -14.07 -12.28 17.50
C LYS A 320 -13.20 -13.29 16.74
N ILE A 321 -13.39 -13.40 15.42
CA ILE A 321 -12.57 -14.29 14.59
C ILE A 321 -11.14 -13.77 14.52
N PHE A 322 -10.96 -12.45 14.37
CA PHE A 322 -9.65 -11.82 14.36
C PHE A 322 -8.88 -12.08 15.65
N ASN A 323 -9.49 -11.87 16.82
CA ASN A 323 -8.87 -12.14 18.11
C ASN A 323 -8.47 -13.60 18.26
N ARG A 324 -9.33 -14.53 17.80
CA ARG A 324 -8.96 -15.94 17.79
C ARG A 324 -7.72 -16.20 16.95
N CYS A 325 -7.58 -15.57 15.78
CA CYS A 325 -6.37 -15.69 14.96
C CYS A 325 -5.12 -15.19 15.70
N ILE A 326 -5.24 -14.11 16.50
CA ILE A 326 -4.15 -13.60 17.34
C ILE A 326 -3.79 -14.62 18.42
N ASP A 327 -4.76 -15.16 19.16
CA ASP A 327 -4.52 -16.10 20.27
C ASP A 327 -3.73 -17.36 19.83
N ILE A 328 -3.90 -17.80 18.58
CA ILE A 328 -3.22 -18.99 18.04
C ILE A 328 -2.11 -18.65 17.04
N LEU A 329 -1.66 -17.39 16.96
CA LEU A 329 -0.71 -16.90 15.95
C LEU A 329 0.60 -17.69 15.91
N ASN A 330 1.12 -18.11 17.07
CA ASN A 330 2.34 -18.92 17.19
C ASN A 330 2.24 -20.31 16.56
N SER A 331 1.03 -20.82 16.35
CA SER A 331 0.79 -22.12 15.71
C SER A 331 0.64 -22.04 14.19
N PHE A 332 0.71 -20.84 13.59
CA PHE A 332 0.45 -20.67 12.17
C PHE A 332 1.59 -21.28 11.35
N PRO A 333 1.30 -22.06 10.30
CA PRO A 333 2.28 -22.33 9.28
C PRO A 333 2.63 -21.04 8.52
N ASN A 334 3.80 -21.01 7.89
CA ASN A 334 4.32 -19.83 7.19
C ASN A 334 3.31 -19.16 6.26
N ARG A 335 2.55 -19.97 5.50
CA ARG A 335 1.65 -19.46 4.46
C ARG A 335 0.41 -18.79 5.05
N GLU A 336 -0.18 -19.40 6.06
CA GLU A 336 -1.32 -18.89 6.81
C GLU A 336 -0.91 -17.62 7.57
N PHE A 337 0.28 -17.60 8.18
CA PHE A 337 0.81 -16.40 8.82
C PHE A 337 0.91 -15.24 7.84
N CYS A 338 1.52 -15.44 6.67
CA CYS A 338 1.63 -14.39 5.66
C CYS A 338 0.26 -14.00 5.08
N ASN A 339 -0.66 -14.94 4.89
CA ASN A 339 -2.03 -14.62 4.46
C ASN A 339 -2.76 -13.76 5.49
N PHE A 340 -2.55 -14.00 6.78
CA PHE A 340 -3.13 -13.20 7.87
C PHE A 340 -2.52 -11.79 7.92
N LEU A 341 -1.20 -11.65 7.80
CA LEU A 341 -0.55 -10.34 7.68
C LEU A 341 -1.07 -9.57 6.46
N ASN A 342 -1.16 -10.23 5.31
CA ASN A 342 -1.68 -9.62 4.09
C ASN A 342 -3.15 -9.21 4.24
N PHE A 343 -3.98 -10.00 4.94
CA PHE A 343 -5.35 -9.60 5.28
C PHE A 343 -5.37 -8.29 6.06
N ILE A 344 -4.53 -8.15 7.09
CA ILE A 344 -4.46 -6.94 7.91
C ILE A 344 -4.04 -5.73 7.06
N ILE A 345 -3.01 -5.90 6.22
CA ILE A 345 -2.51 -4.83 5.36
C ILE A 345 -3.57 -4.39 4.35
N GLN A 346 -4.27 -5.33 3.70
CA GLN A 346 -5.20 -5.02 2.62
C GLN A 346 -6.51 -4.36 3.09
N ASN A 347 -6.94 -4.62 4.32
CA ASN A 347 -8.23 -4.16 4.84
C ASN A 347 -8.12 -3.00 5.84
N ASP A 348 -6.91 -2.45 6.06
CA ASP A 348 -6.65 -1.41 7.07
C ASP A 348 -7.30 -1.72 8.42
N PHE A 349 -7.18 -2.98 8.87
CA PHE A 349 -7.88 -3.46 10.05
C PHE A 349 -7.33 -2.79 11.31
N TYR A 350 -8.20 -2.17 12.10
CA TYR A 350 -7.80 -1.51 13.35
C TYR A 350 -7.33 -2.54 14.38
N MET A 351 -6.11 -2.37 14.89
CA MET A 351 -5.51 -3.24 15.90
C MET A 351 -5.13 -2.42 17.12
N SER A 352 -5.38 -2.95 18.32
CA SER A 352 -4.86 -2.38 19.56
C SER A 352 -3.33 -2.50 19.63
N GLU A 353 -2.68 -1.64 20.42
CA GLU A 353 -1.23 -1.67 20.60
C GLU A 353 -0.73 -3.05 21.08
N LYS A 354 -1.46 -3.71 22.00
CA LYS A 354 -1.12 -5.06 22.46
C LYS A 354 -1.07 -6.08 21.31
N GLN A 355 -2.10 -6.09 20.46
CA GLN A 355 -2.15 -6.99 19.29
C GLN A 355 -1.03 -6.71 18.30
N GLN A 356 -0.70 -5.43 18.07
CA GLN A 356 0.43 -5.05 17.22
C GLN A 356 1.75 -5.55 17.79
N THR A 357 1.98 -5.37 19.09
CA THR A 357 3.21 -5.83 19.75
C THR A 357 3.38 -7.35 19.71
N GLU A 358 2.27 -8.10 19.82
CA GLU A 358 2.27 -9.56 19.73
C GLU A 358 2.61 -10.05 18.32
N ILE A 359 2.01 -9.47 17.27
CA ILE A 359 2.38 -9.84 15.89
C ILE A 359 3.86 -9.54 15.63
N LEU A 360 4.35 -8.39 16.08
CA LEU A 360 5.74 -7.99 15.87
C LEU A 360 6.73 -8.86 16.66
N SER A 361 6.35 -9.37 17.84
CA SER A 361 7.18 -10.32 18.58
C SER A 361 7.29 -11.66 17.85
N VAL A 362 6.19 -12.16 17.26
CA VAL A 362 6.19 -13.36 16.41
C VAL A 362 7.07 -13.17 15.17
N ILE A 363 6.98 -12.01 14.51
CA ILE A 363 7.85 -11.65 13.38
C ILE A 363 9.32 -11.63 13.80
N SER A 364 9.65 -11.01 14.94
CA SER A 364 11.01 -10.95 15.47
C SER A 364 11.56 -12.36 15.75
N ASN A 365 10.76 -13.24 16.37
CA ASN A 365 11.13 -14.63 16.65
C ASN A 365 11.32 -15.45 15.36
N LEU A 366 10.45 -15.27 14.37
CA LEU A 366 10.59 -15.89 13.04
C LEU A 366 11.90 -15.49 12.37
N ILE A 367 12.25 -14.20 12.41
CA ILE A 367 13.45 -13.68 11.74
C ILE A 367 14.73 -14.11 12.45
N ASN A 368 14.71 -14.22 13.78
CA ASN A 368 15.83 -14.73 14.57
C ASN A 368 15.94 -16.27 14.55
N ASN A 369 15.06 -16.97 13.83
CA ASN A 369 14.96 -18.44 13.81
C ASN A 369 14.73 -19.08 15.19
N ASN A 370 14.08 -18.35 16.10
CA ASN A 370 13.78 -18.83 17.46
C ASN A 370 12.41 -19.54 17.55
N ASN A 371 11.65 -19.61 16.45
CA ASN A 371 10.32 -20.20 16.42
C ASN A 371 10.35 -21.65 15.90
N SER A 372 9.62 -22.56 16.55
CA SER A 372 9.60 -23.99 16.20
C SER A 372 8.74 -24.29 14.97
N THR A 373 7.67 -23.51 14.75
CA THR A 373 6.68 -23.71 13.67
C THR A 373 7.02 -22.87 12.44
N LEU A 374 7.27 -21.58 12.64
CA LEU A 374 7.59 -20.60 11.60
C LEU A 374 9.06 -20.64 11.22
N LYS A 375 9.36 -20.85 9.93
CA LYS A 375 10.74 -21.00 9.43
C LYS A 375 11.01 -20.07 8.25
N ILE A 376 11.83 -19.04 8.46
CA ILE A 376 12.12 -18.03 7.42
C ILE A 376 12.76 -18.64 6.17
N ASN A 377 13.59 -19.68 6.34
CA ASN A 377 14.27 -20.35 5.23
C ASN A 377 13.32 -21.11 4.26
N LEU A 378 12.08 -21.36 4.66
CA LEU A 378 11.04 -21.98 3.82
C LEU A 378 10.13 -20.96 3.14
N MET A 379 10.25 -19.67 3.47
CA MET A 379 9.42 -18.62 2.89
C MET A 379 9.86 -18.26 1.48
N ILE A 380 8.88 -17.93 0.64
CA ILE A 380 9.12 -17.42 -0.73
C ILE A 380 9.21 -15.89 -0.73
N ASP A 381 9.60 -15.31 -1.85
CA ASP A 381 9.76 -13.87 -2.05
C ASP A 381 8.52 -13.06 -1.62
N ILE A 382 7.31 -13.50 -1.97
CA ILE A 382 6.07 -12.79 -1.61
C ILE A 382 5.76 -12.83 -0.10
N ASP A 383 6.17 -13.89 0.58
CA ASP A 383 5.99 -14.03 2.03
C ASP A 383 6.90 -13.05 2.76
N ILE A 384 8.18 -12.96 2.36
CA ILE A 384 9.14 -11.98 2.88
C ILE A 384 8.67 -10.56 2.60
N PHE A 385 8.22 -10.28 1.38
CA PHE A 385 7.67 -8.98 1.03
C PHE A 385 6.49 -8.59 1.94
N THR A 386 5.59 -9.53 2.24
CA THR A 386 4.43 -9.29 3.10
C THR A 386 4.86 -8.93 4.53
N ILE A 387 5.87 -9.62 5.07
CA ILE A 387 6.45 -9.33 6.39
C ILE A 387 7.04 -7.91 6.40
N VAL A 388 7.86 -7.58 5.40
CA VAL A 388 8.47 -6.24 5.31
C VAL A 388 7.39 -5.16 5.21
N ASN A 389 6.40 -5.34 4.34
CA ASN A 389 5.30 -4.39 4.19
C ASN A 389 4.52 -4.21 5.50
N PHE A 390 4.25 -5.29 6.24
CA PHE A 390 3.61 -5.21 7.55
C PHE A 390 4.43 -4.36 8.53
N ILE A 391 5.74 -4.64 8.63
CA ILE A 391 6.64 -3.90 9.53
C ILE A 391 6.60 -2.41 9.20
N TYR A 392 6.75 -2.01 7.94
CA TYR A 392 6.79 -0.59 7.58
C TYR A 392 5.44 0.12 7.72
N LYS A 393 4.32 -0.57 7.46
CA LYS A 393 2.99 0.01 7.59
C LYS A 393 2.61 0.31 9.04
N TYR A 394 3.04 -0.53 9.98
CA TYR A 394 2.67 -0.45 11.40
C TYR A 394 3.86 -0.09 12.31
N LYS A 395 4.96 0.40 11.75
CA LYS A 395 6.09 0.91 12.54
C LYS A 395 5.69 2.25 13.19
N ASN A 396 5.29 2.20 14.46
CA ASN A 396 5.16 3.40 15.30
C ASN A 396 6.44 3.62 16.11
N ASP A 397 6.73 4.88 16.45
CA ASP A 397 7.89 5.30 17.25
C ASP A 397 7.97 4.62 18.64
N TYR A 398 6.87 4.01 19.10
CA TYR A 398 6.77 3.31 20.38
C TYR A 398 7.20 1.83 20.36
N ILE A 399 7.50 1.24 19.20
CA ILE A 399 7.71 -0.21 19.09
C ILE A 399 9.20 -0.58 19.14
N LYS A 400 9.69 -0.86 20.36
CA LYS A 400 11.07 -1.31 20.69
C LYS A 400 11.45 -2.73 20.20
N ASN A 401 10.56 -3.46 19.53
CA ASN A 401 10.74 -4.91 19.31
C ASN A 401 11.52 -5.30 18.03
N ILE A 402 11.73 -4.37 17.09
CA ILE A 402 12.46 -4.63 15.84
C ILE A 402 13.75 -3.81 15.84
N ASN A 403 14.83 -4.46 16.29
CA ASN A 403 16.18 -3.90 16.30
C ASN A 403 16.88 -4.09 14.96
N ASP A 404 17.99 -3.38 14.74
CA ASP A 404 18.84 -3.52 13.55
C ASP A 404 19.36 -4.96 13.33
N SER A 405 19.42 -5.79 14.36
CA SER A 405 19.75 -7.22 14.23
C SER A 405 18.71 -8.02 13.44
N VAL A 406 17.42 -7.76 13.67
CA VAL A 406 16.28 -8.34 12.93
C VAL A 406 16.35 -7.89 11.47
N PHE A 407 16.64 -6.60 11.29
CA PHE A 407 17.28 -5.97 10.12
C PHE A 407 18.18 -6.90 9.29
N ASN A 408 19.34 -7.16 9.87
CA ASN A 408 20.44 -7.86 9.23
C ASN A 408 20.09 -9.32 8.88
N SER A 409 19.27 -9.98 9.70
CA SER A 409 18.79 -11.34 9.43
C SER A 409 17.84 -11.40 8.24
N LEU A 410 16.93 -10.42 8.10
CA LEU A 410 16.09 -10.28 6.91
C LEU A 410 16.92 -10.03 5.66
N ASP A 411 17.93 -9.16 5.73
CA ASP A 411 18.81 -8.86 4.59
C ASP A 411 19.55 -10.12 4.11
N LYS A 412 20.08 -10.93 5.03
CA LYS A 412 20.69 -12.24 4.69
C LYS A 412 19.71 -13.18 3.98
N CYS A 413 18.44 -13.20 4.40
CA CYS A 413 17.41 -14.02 3.77
C CYS A 413 17.13 -13.57 2.34
N ILE A 414 16.98 -12.25 2.13
CA ILE A 414 16.76 -11.66 0.80
C ILE A 414 17.96 -11.95 -0.11
N ILE A 415 19.19 -11.76 0.38
CA ILE A 415 20.43 -12.09 -0.37
C ILE A 415 20.43 -13.56 -0.80
N ASN A 416 20.03 -14.48 0.07
CA ASN A 416 19.95 -15.91 -0.26
C ASN A 416 18.90 -16.22 -1.34
N LEU A 417 17.75 -15.55 -1.33
CA LEU A 417 16.74 -15.69 -2.39
C LEU A 417 17.26 -15.17 -3.73
N ILE A 418 17.94 -14.02 -3.73
CA ILE A 418 18.56 -13.43 -4.93
C ILE A 418 19.61 -14.38 -5.50
N LYS A 419 20.55 -14.87 -4.67
CA LYS A 419 21.59 -15.83 -5.10
C LYS A 419 21.00 -17.11 -5.70
N LYS A 420 19.83 -17.56 -5.22
CA LYS A 420 19.11 -18.72 -5.74
C LYS A 420 18.23 -18.42 -6.96
N LYS A 421 18.22 -17.18 -7.48
CA LYS A 421 17.32 -16.69 -8.55
C LYS A 421 15.83 -16.94 -8.26
N LYS A 422 15.44 -16.84 -6.99
CA LYS A 422 14.06 -17.05 -6.51
C LYS A 422 13.33 -15.76 -6.12
N MET A 423 13.97 -14.60 -6.32
CA MET A 423 13.42 -13.29 -5.99
C MET A 423 12.83 -12.62 -7.24
N ASN A 424 11.56 -12.25 -7.20
CA ASN A 424 10.96 -11.41 -8.25
C ASN A 424 11.53 -9.97 -8.21
N GLU A 425 11.98 -9.46 -9.36
CA GLU A 425 12.56 -8.11 -9.49
C GLU A 425 11.62 -6.99 -9.02
N ASN A 426 10.31 -7.09 -9.31
CA ASN A 426 9.33 -6.09 -8.88
C ASN A 426 9.19 -6.06 -7.36
N LEU A 427 9.22 -7.23 -6.71
CA LEU A 427 9.18 -7.30 -5.24
C LEU A 427 10.46 -6.73 -4.64
N LEU A 428 11.61 -6.96 -5.26
CA LEU A 428 12.89 -6.39 -4.82
C LEU A 428 12.89 -4.85 -4.91
N ILE A 429 12.30 -4.28 -5.97
CA ILE A 429 12.11 -2.82 -6.10
C ILE A 429 11.24 -2.27 -4.97
N TYR A 430 10.13 -2.92 -4.64
CA TYR A 430 9.31 -2.46 -3.51
C TYR A 430 10.04 -2.60 -2.16
N LEU A 431 10.86 -3.63 -1.97
CA LEU A 431 11.70 -3.74 -0.78
C LEU A 431 12.68 -2.56 -0.69
N LEU A 432 13.37 -2.21 -1.78
CA LEU A 432 14.21 -1.01 -1.84
C LEU A 432 13.42 0.26 -1.54
N HIS A 433 12.19 0.36 -2.05
CA HIS A 433 11.32 1.50 -1.77
C HIS A 433 10.96 1.63 -0.29
N PHE A 434 10.76 0.52 0.43
CA PHE A 434 10.56 0.57 1.87
C PHE A 434 11.86 0.89 2.62
N TYR A 435 13.00 0.35 2.16
CA TYR A 435 14.29 0.52 2.79
C TYR A 435 14.77 1.97 2.79
N LYS A 436 14.25 2.84 1.91
CA LYS A 436 14.57 4.29 1.92
C LYS A 436 14.19 4.97 3.26
N CYS A 437 13.30 4.35 4.03
CA CYS A 437 12.86 4.83 5.34
C CYS A 437 13.74 4.33 6.51
N ARG A 438 14.74 3.46 6.26
CA ARG A 438 15.75 3.07 7.25
C ARG A 438 16.95 4.00 7.19
N VAL A 439 17.46 4.35 8.37
CA VAL A 439 18.65 5.21 8.53
C VAL A 439 19.95 4.42 8.34
N ASN A 440 19.98 3.14 8.73
CA ASN A 440 21.20 2.30 8.75
C ASN A 440 21.10 1.09 7.80
N VAL A 441 21.17 1.29 6.48
CA VAL A 441 21.34 0.18 5.52
C VAL A 441 22.73 0.23 4.92
N SER A 442 23.43 -0.91 4.88
CA SER A 442 24.75 -0.99 4.26
C SER A 442 24.68 -0.71 2.76
N ASN A 443 25.50 0.23 2.27
CA ASN A 443 25.63 0.55 0.84
C ASN A 443 25.95 -0.68 -0.02
N ARG A 444 26.73 -1.65 0.51
CA ARG A 444 27.05 -2.91 -0.18
C ARG A 444 25.82 -3.77 -0.43
N ILE A 445 24.87 -3.82 0.52
CA ILE A 445 23.63 -4.59 0.39
C ILE A 445 22.73 -3.93 -0.66
N LEU A 446 22.62 -2.59 -0.63
CA LEU A 446 21.85 -1.84 -1.61
C LEU A 446 22.41 -1.99 -3.02
N LEU A 447 23.74 -1.89 -3.20
CA LEU A 447 24.39 -2.13 -4.49
C LEU A 447 24.14 -3.56 -4.98
N PHE A 448 24.27 -4.56 -4.11
CA PHE A 448 23.96 -5.95 -4.46
C PHE A 448 22.50 -6.12 -4.92
N PHE A 449 21.54 -5.42 -4.31
CA PHE A 449 20.15 -5.46 -4.77
C PHE A 449 19.98 -4.79 -6.14
N LEU A 450 20.60 -3.63 -6.36
CA LEU A 450 20.53 -2.91 -7.63
C LEU A 450 21.16 -3.70 -8.79
N GLU A 451 22.30 -4.37 -8.57
CA GLU A 451 22.98 -5.23 -9.56
C GLU A 451 22.10 -6.39 -10.04
N ASN A 452 21.12 -6.80 -9.25
CA ASN A 452 20.20 -7.89 -9.58
C ASN A 452 18.86 -7.42 -10.15
N ILE A 453 18.73 -6.13 -10.50
CA ILE A 453 17.55 -5.56 -11.14
C ILE A 453 17.89 -5.17 -12.59
N TYR A 454 17.24 -5.82 -13.56
CA TYR A 454 17.46 -5.56 -14.98
C TYR A 454 16.57 -4.42 -15.47
N ILE A 455 17.07 -3.18 -15.39
CA ILE A 455 16.32 -1.94 -15.70
C ILE A 455 15.52 -2.04 -17.02
N TYR A 456 16.13 -2.53 -18.10
CA TYR A 456 15.51 -2.59 -19.43
C TYR A 456 14.25 -3.47 -19.51
N LYS A 457 14.08 -4.46 -18.61
CA LYS A 457 12.91 -5.34 -18.57
C LYS A 457 11.74 -4.79 -17.75
N LEU A 458 11.98 -3.74 -16.96
CA LEU A 458 10.98 -3.19 -16.05
C LEU A 458 9.93 -2.36 -16.78
N GLU A 459 8.69 -2.44 -16.30
CA GLU A 459 7.64 -1.49 -16.68
C GLU A 459 7.98 -0.08 -16.15
N LEU A 460 7.52 0.96 -16.85
CA LEU A 460 7.79 2.36 -16.50
C LEU A 460 7.45 2.67 -15.04
N LYS A 461 6.32 2.19 -14.52
CA LYS A 461 5.91 2.35 -13.13
C LYS A 461 6.97 1.84 -12.14
N MET A 462 7.55 0.67 -12.41
CA MET A 462 8.59 0.09 -11.55
C MET A 462 9.89 0.90 -11.65
N LYS A 463 10.24 1.41 -12.84
CA LYS A 463 11.38 2.31 -13.03
C LYS A 463 11.22 3.61 -12.23
N VAL A 464 10.02 4.21 -12.20
CA VAL A 464 9.72 5.43 -11.42
C VAL A 464 9.81 5.17 -9.91
N ILE A 465 9.26 4.05 -9.42
CA ILE A 465 9.39 3.66 -8.00
C ILE A 465 10.86 3.48 -7.62
N LEU A 466 11.64 2.81 -8.48
CA LEU A 466 13.07 2.62 -8.27
C LEU A 466 13.83 3.96 -8.27
N LEU A 467 13.50 4.86 -9.20
CA LEU A 467 14.10 6.20 -9.31
C LEU A 467 13.94 7.00 -8.01
N THR A 468 12.70 7.09 -7.49
CA THR A 468 12.42 7.78 -6.21
C THR A 468 13.17 7.16 -5.02
N SER A 469 13.47 5.87 -5.08
CA SER A 469 14.16 5.15 -4.02
C SER A 469 15.66 5.43 -4.05
N ILE A 470 16.28 5.37 -5.22
CA ILE A 470 17.72 5.65 -5.43
C ILE A 470 18.05 7.10 -5.11
N GLU A 471 17.18 8.05 -5.46
CA GLU A 471 17.41 9.47 -5.16
C GLU A 471 17.59 9.72 -3.67
N ARG A 472 16.74 9.14 -2.84
CA ARG A 472 16.85 9.26 -1.38
C ARG A 472 18.14 8.63 -0.85
N TYR A 473 18.63 7.56 -1.46
CA TYR A 473 19.92 6.97 -1.08
C TYR A 473 21.09 7.86 -1.46
N LEU A 474 21.06 8.47 -2.66
CA LEU A 474 22.10 9.41 -3.09
C LEU A 474 22.23 10.63 -2.16
N GLU A 475 21.14 11.07 -1.55
CA GLU A 475 21.14 12.14 -0.52
C GLU A 475 21.76 11.73 0.81
N LEU A 476 21.65 10.44 1.19
CA LEU A 476 22.10 9.93 2.48
C LEU A 476 23.58 9.49 2.48
N ILE A 477 24.18 9.23 1.31
CA ILE A 477 25.57 8.75 1.21
C ILE A 477 26.56 9.88 1.60
N GLN A 478 27.15 9.77 2.78
CA GLN A 478 28.25 10.63 3.25
C GLN A 478 29.57 10.25 2.57
N ASN A 479 30.21 11.19 1.85
CA ASN A 479 31.62 11.32 1.41
C ASN A 479 32.45 10.10 0.92
N ASN A 480 31.91 8.89 0.77
CA ASN A 480 32.62 7.75 0.18
C ASN A 480 32.56 7.80 -1.36
N ASN A 481 33.65 8.29 -1.97
CA ASN A 481 33.74 8.57 -3.41
C ASN A 481 33.43 7.36 -4.33
N LYS A 482 33.81 6.13 -3.96
CA LYS A 482 33.63 4.95 -4.84
C LYS A 482 32.17 4.47 -4.95
N GLU A 483 31.47 4.36 -3.83
CA GLU A 483 30.08 3.88 -3.82
C GLU A 483 29.15 4.91 -4.47
N LYS A 484 29.37 6.21 -4.21
CA LYS A 484 28.63 7.30 -4.84
C LYS A 484 28.71 7.26 -6.37
N ILE A 485 29.87 6.92 -6.94
CA ILE A 485 30.04 6.77 -8.40
C ILE A 485 29.19 5.61 -8.94
N LEU A 486 29.16 4.46 -8.29
CA LEU A 486 28.38 3.29 -8.72
C LEU A 486 26.88 3.57 -8.69
N PHE A 487 26.37 4.17 -7.61
CA PHE A 487 24.97 4.60 -7.53
C PHE A 487 24.63 5.64 -8.59
N SER A 488 25.52 6.60 -8.83
CA SER A 488 25.31 7.64 -9.85
C SER A 488 25.30 7.06 -11.26
N LYS A 489 26.11 6.04 -11.55
CA LYS A 489 26.10 5.34 -12.84
C LYS A 489 24.79 4.58 -13.05
N TYR A 490 24.34 3.84 -12.03
CA TYR A 490 23.05 3.14 -12.09
C TYR A 490 21.88 4.13 -12.25
N TYR A 491 21.93 5.26 -11.53
CA TYR A 491 20.95 6.34 -11.68
C TYR A 491 20.91 6.90 -13.09
N TYR A 492 22.07 7.14 -13.70
CA TYR A 492 22.17 7.60 -15.09
C TYR A 492 21.53 6.60 -16.07
N GLU A 493 21.83 5.30 -15.93
CA GLU A 493 21.24 4.27 -16.78
C GLU A 493 19.71 4.22 -16.61
N LEU A 494 19.22 4.31 -15.36
CA LEU A 494 17.80 4.31 -15.06
C LEU A 494 17.07 5.52 -15.67
N ILE A 495 17.60 6.73 -15.48
CA ILE A 495 16.94 7.94 -15.97
C ILE A 495 16.98 8.02 -17.50
N ASN A 496 18.05 7.53 -18.13
CA ASN A 496 18.12 7.43 -19.59
C ASN A 496 17.09 6.42 -20.13
N CYS A 497 16.95 5.25 -19.49
CA CYS A 497 15.90 4.28 -19.85
C CYS A 497 14.49 4.87 -19.70
N ILE A 498 14.23 5.64 -18.64
CA ILE A 498 12.93 6.31 -18.44
C ILE A 498 12.68 7.33 -19.55
N TYR A 499 13.70 8.10 -19.93
CA TYR A 499 13.61 9.04 -21.04
C TYR A 499 13.28 8.36 -22.37
N GLU A 500 13.97 7.26 -22.71
CA GLU A 500 13.72 6.48 -23.91
C GLU A 500 12.31 5.88 -23.93
N ASP A 501 11.86 5.28 -22.82
CA ASP A 501 10.49 4.76 -22.68
C ASP A 501 9.45 5.85 -22.94
N ILE A 502 9.62 7.02 -22.32
CA ILE A 502 8.70 8.15 -22.47
C ILE A 502 8.68 8.66 -23.91
N CYS A 503 9.84 8.77 -24.55
CA CYS A 503 9.91 9.15 -25.96
C CYS A 503 9.17 8.15 -26.85
N ASN A 504 9.39 6.85 -26.64
CA ASN A 504 8.73 5.79 -27.39
C ASN A 504 7.21 5.80 -27.19
N ILE A 505 6.74 6.00 -25.96
CA ILE A 505 5.31 6.06 -25.63
C ILE A 505 4.65 7.28 -26.27
N ILE A 506 5.27 8.46 -26.15
CA ILE A 506 4.75 9.71 -26.72
C ILE A 506 4.70 9.63 -28.25
N ASN A 507 5.78 9.18 -28.89
CA ASN A 507 5.86 9.11 -30.35
C ASN A 507 4.84 8.09 -30.91
N LYS A 508 4.62 6.95 -30.24
CA LYS A 508 3.58 5.98 -30.65
C LYS A 508 2.16 6.56 -30.57
N LYS A 509 1.87 7.38 -29.55
CA LYS A 509 0.58 8.08 -29.44
C LYS A 509 0.41 9.17 -30.51
N GLU A 510 1.47 9.91 -30.81
CA GLU A 510 1.44 10.94 -31.86
C GLU A 510 1.22 10.32 -33.24
N ASN A 511 1.76 9.12 -33.51
CA ASN A 511 1.56 8.43 -34.78
C ASN A 511 0.18 7.76 -34.94
N SER A 512 -0.40 7.23 -33.85
CA SER A 512 -1.75 6.62 -33.88
C SER A 512 -2.88 7.65 -34.08
N PHE A 513 -2.72 8.86 -33.52
CA PHE A 513 -3.66 9.96 -33.76
C PHE A 513 -3.67 10.46 -35.22
N ILE A 514 -2.62 10.20 -36.00
CA ILE A 514 -2.55 10.57 -37.42
C ILE A 514 -3.29 9.55 -38.30
N GLU A 515 -3.30 8.26 -37.92
CA GLU A 515 -4.03 7.20 -38.63
C GLU A 515 -5.53 7.20 -38.33
N GLU A 516 -5.95 7.53 -37.11
CA GLU A 516 -7.38 7.60 -36.76
C GLU A 516 -8.13 8.77 -37.41
N ASN A 517 -7.44 9.87 -37.74
CA ASN A 517 -8.04 11.00 -38.46
C ASN A 517 -8.29 10.72 -39.95
N GLN A 518 -7.92 9.55 -40.48
CA GLN A 518 -8.27 9.12 -41.84
C GLN A 518 -9.42 8.10 -41.89
N ASN A 519 -9.84 7.54 -40.76
CA ASN A 519 -10.92 6.57 -40.69
C ASN A 519 -11.91 6.97 -39.57
N GLU A 520 -12.70 8.01 -39.82
CA GLU A 520 -13.90 8.23 -39.01
C GLU A 520 -15.03 7.29 -39.44
N ILE A 521 -15.82 6.92 -38.44
CA ILE A 521 -17.08 6.18 -38.46
C ILE A 521 -16.93 4.65 -38.35
N GLU A 522 -16.77 4.18 -37.12
CA GLU A 522 -17.77 3.28 -36.52
C GLU A 522 -17.63 3.21 -34.99
N VAL A 523 -18.63 3.78 -34.32
CA VAL A 523 -18.79 3.76 -32.86
C VAL A 523 -19.15 2.34 -32.42
N SER A 524 -18.25 1.65 -31.71
CA SER A 524 -18.58 0.46 -30.93
C SER A 524 -18.44 0.74 -29.42
N ILE A 525 -19.57 0.59 -28.72
CA ILE A 525 -19.82 1.00 -27.32
C ILE A 525 -19.13 0.12 -26.26
N TYR A 526 -18.23 -0.80 -26.63
CA TYR A 526 -17.44 -1.52 -25.63
C TYR A 526 -16.10 -0.84 -25.38
N LYS A 527 -16.10 0.13 -24.45
CA LYS A 527 -14.88 0.65 -23.80
C LYS A 527 -14.11 -0.51 -23.15
N LYS A 528 -13.27 -1.21 -23.92
CA LYS A 528 -12.07 -1.83 -23.36
C LYS A 528 -11.31 -0.69 -22.71
N LYS A 529 -11.14 -0.74 -21.38
CA LYS A 529 -10.20 0.15 -20.70
C LYS A 529 -8.84 -0.07 -21.37
N GLU A 530 -8.45 0.84 -22.26
CA GLU A 530 -7.09 0.91 -22.72
C GLU A 530 -6.20 0.95 -21.47
N LYS A 531 -5.20 0.08 -21.41
CA LYS A 531 -4.19 0.16 -20.35
C LYS A 531 -3.60 1.57 -20.43
N GLU A 532 -3.83 2.40 -19.41
CA GLU A 532 -3.11 3.67 -19.29
C GLU A 532 -1.61 3.39 -19.30
N ILE A 533 -0.95 3.69 -20.43
CA ILE A 533 0.47 3.39 -20.64
C ILE A 533 1.35 4.37 -19.84
N LEU A 534 0.82 5.54 -19.47
CA LEU A 534 1.56 6.60 -18.78
C LEU A 534 0.61 7.33 -17.82
N SER A 535 0.72 7.05 -16.52
CA SER A 535 -0.19 7.61 -15.51
C SER A 535 0.21 9.04 -15.11
N SER A 536 -0.77 9.87 -14.74
CA SER A 536 -0.52 11.22 -14.22
C SER A 536 0.32 11.20 -12.94
N ILE A 537 0.21 10.13 -12.14
CA ILE A 537 0.99 9.92 -10.92
C ILE A 537 2.47 9.73 -11.27
N ASP A 538 2.78 8.90 -12.26
CA ASP A 538 4.16 8.65 -12.69
C ASP A 538 4.82 9.94 -13.21
N ILE A 539 4.12 10.73 -14.03
CA ILE A 539 4.60 12.05 -14.52
C ILE A 539 4.87 12.99 -13.34
N LYS A 540 3.93 13.07 -12.42
CA LYS A 540 4.02 13.95 -11.24
C LYS A 540 5.24 13.61 -10.39
N GLU A 541 5.49 12.34 -10.12
CA GLU A 541 6.66 11.93 -9.34
C GLU A 541 7.96 12.25 -10.08
N ILE A 542 8.07 11.97 -11.39
CA ILE A 542 9.26 12.34 -12.18
C ILE A 542 9.50 13.86 -12.15
N LEU A 543 8.48 14.68 -12.38
CA LEU A 543 8.63 16.15 -12.39
C LEU A 543 9.03 16.71 -11.01
N LYS A 544 8.54 16.13 -9.90
CA LYS A 544 8.96 16.53 -8.55
C LYS A 544 10.45 16.27 -8.30
N LEU A 545 10.96 15.11 -8.72
CA LEU A 545 12.36 14.74 -8.57
C LEU A 545 13.27 15.71 -9.36
N LEU A 546 12.92 15.96 -10.63
CA LEU A 546 13.66 16.88 -11.50
C LEU A 546 13.73 18.33 -10.94
N LYS A 547 12.76 18.74 -10.11
CA LYS A 547 12.79 20.04 -9.42
C LYS A 547 13.84 20.08 -8.31
N LYS A 548 13.96 19.03 -7.48
CA LYS A 548 14.74 19.04 -6.23
C LYS A 548 16.24 19.34 -6.48
N ARG A 549 16.80 18.79 -7.57
CA ARG A 549 18.21 18.96 -7.94
C ARG A 549 18.62 20.32 -8.50
N ASN A 550 17.66 21.16 -8.91
CA ASN A 550 17.97 22.53 -9.34
C ASN A 550 18.31 23.47 -8.17
N HIS A 551 18.29 22.99 -6.92
CA HIS A 551 18.56 23.78 -5.72
C HIS A 551 19.94 23.55 -5.06
N GLU A 552 20.66 22.46 -5.38
CA GLU A 552 21.97 22.18 -4.77
C GLU A 552 23.11 22.46 -5.76
N ILE A 553 23.65 23.68 -5.69
CA ILE A 553 24.94 24.02 -6.31
C ILE A 553 25.89 24.42 -5.17
N SER A 554 26.58 23.43 -4.60
CA SER A 554 27.83 23.66 -3.87
C SER A 554 28.97 23.19 -4.76
N TYR A 555 29.77 24.15 -5.23
CA TYR A 555 31.00 23.85 -5.95
C TYR A 555 32.03 23.28 -4.96
N SER A 556 32.20 21.96 -4.96
CA SER A 556 33.43 21.34 -4.44
C SER A 556 33.77 20.02 -5.16
N SER A 557 34.80 20.11 -6.00
CA SER A 557 35.84 19.12 -6.37
C SER A 557 35.46 17.71 -6.85
N ASN A 558 35.61 17.45 -8.17
CA ASN A 558 36.52 16.45 -8.77
C ASN A 558 36.29 16.29 -10.30
N ILE A 559 37.37 16.36 -11.10
CA ILE A 559 37.34 16.42 -12.58
C ILE A 559 36.69 15.19 -13.24
N LEU A 560 36.76 14.00 -12.63
CA LEU A 560 36.09 12.78 -13.13
C LEU A 560 34.59 12.69 -12.79
N ASN A 561 34.15 13.29 -11.67
CA ASN A 561 32.73 13.36 -11.30
C ASN A 561 31.95 14.33 -12.21
N ASN A 562 32.61 15.40 -12.67
CA ASN A 562 32.00 16.41 -13.53
C ASN A 562 31.39 15.80 -14.81
N ASN A 563 32.02 14.78 -15.42
CA ASN A 563 31.52 14.19 -16.67
C ASN A 563 30.23 13.39 -16.51
N LEU A 564 30.10 12.56 -15.46
CA LEU A 564 28.89 11.78 -15.21
C LEU A 564 27.74 12.68 -14.72
N GLU A 565 28.04 13.62 -13.82
CA GLU A 565 27.05 14.60 -13.35
C GLU A 565 26.52 15.46 -14.49
N ASN A 566 27.37 15.89 -15.43
CA ASN A 566 26.95 16.63 -16.62
C ASN A 566 26.06 15.78 -17.53
N LYS A 567 26.38 14.50 -17.75
CA LYS A 567 25.53 13.57 -18.52
C LYS A 567 24.15 13.40 -17.88
N ILE A 568 24.10 13.22 -16.55
CA ILE A 568 22.83 13.14 -15.80
C ILE A 568 22.02 14.42 -16.01
N LYS A 569 22.63 15.60 -15.84
CA LYS A 569 21.96 16.90 -16.03
C LYS A 569 21.38 17.07 -17.44
N ILE A 570 22.10 16.62 -18.47
CA ILE A 570 21.64 16.68 -19.86
C ILE A 570 20.37 15.83 -20.03
N VAL A 571 20.38 14.58 -19.57
CA VAL A 571 19.23 13.68 -19.68
C VAL A 571 18.06 14.17 -18.83
N GLU A 572 18.29 14.66 -17.62
CA GLU A 572 17.27 15.29 -16.76
C GLU A 572 16.59 16.46 -17.47
N LYS A 573 17.35 17.32 -18.13
CA LYS A 573 16.82 18.46 -18.90
C LYS A 573 16.01 18.01 -20.12
N MET A 574 16.50 17.03 -20.87
CA MET A 574 15.78 16.45 -22.02
C MET A 574 14.45 15.82 -21.59
N LEU A 575 14.48 15.05 -20.50
CA LEU A 575 13.30 14.42 -19.90
C LEU A 575 12.28 15.45 -19.42
N TYR A 576 12.74 16.49 -18.69
CA TYR A 576 11.90 17.59 -18.25
C TYR A 576 11.21 18.28 -19.43
N ASN A 577 11.94 18.59 -20.49
CA ASN A 577 11.40 19.28 -21.67
C ASN A 577 10.37 18.41 -22.41
N LYS A 578 10.64 17.12 -22.60
CA LYS A 578 9.71 16.20 -23.29
C LYS A 578 8.42 16.00 -22.47
N LEU A 579 8.53 15.81 -21.16
CA LEU A 579 7.38 15.69 -20.26
C LEU A 579 6.56 16.99 -20.16
N SER A 580 7.22 18.15 -20.05
CA SER A 580 6.56 19.45 -20.00
C SER A 580 5.75 19.71 -21.27
N ASN A 581 6.33 19.42 -22.44
CA ASN A 581 5.64 19.48 -23.72
C ASN A 581 4.41 18.58 -23.77
N TYR A 582 4.55 17.32 -23.36
CA TYR A 582 3.44 16.37 -23.33
C TYR A 582 2.32 16.83 -22.40
N VAL A 583 2.65 17.27 -21.19
CA VAL A 583 1.69 17.77 -20.21
C VAL A 583 0.92 18.96 -20.77
N ILE A 584 1.62 19.94 -21.35
CA ILE A 584 1.00 21.14 -21.95
C ILE A 584 0.08 20.78 -23.11
N LYS A 585 0.52 19.90 -24.02
CA LYS A 585 -0.32 19.41 -25.13
C LYS A 585 -1.61 18.75 -24.63
N GLN A 586 -1.52 17.95 -23.56
CA GLN A 586 -2.66 17.25 -22.96
C GLN A 586 -3.55 18.15 -22.08
N LYS A 587 -3.19 19.43 -21.87
CA LYS A 587 -3.95 20.41 -21.06
C LYS A 587 -4.29 19.94 -19.63
N ASN A 588 -3.47 19.05 -19.05
CA ASN A 588 -3.70 18.50 -17.71
C ASN A 588 -3.18 19.46 -16.61
N LEU A 589 -4.10 20.26 -16.07
CA LEU A 589 -3.81 21.36 -15.15
C LEU A 589 -3.16 20.92 -13.82
N GLU A 590 -3.52 19.74 -13.31
CA GLU A 590 -2.93 19.21 -12.07
C GLU A 590 -1.42 18.94 -12.20
N LEU A 591 -0.94 18.74 -13.42
CA LEU A 591 0.48 18.55 -13.74
C LEU A 591 1.18 19.86 -14.13
N PHE A 592 0.45 20.89 -14.56
CA PHE A 592 1.02 22.18 -14.97
C PHE A 592 1.81 22.83 -13.86
N TYR A 593 1.26 22.78 -12.64
CA TYR A 593 1.92 23.32 -11.47
C TYR A 593 3.34 22.76 -11.28
N PHE A 594 3.54 21.47 -11.48
CA PHE A 594 4.85 20.82 -11.34
C PHE A 594 5.85 21.26 -12.42
N VAL A 595 5.35 21.60 -13.62
CA VAL A 595 6.17 22.22 -14.68
C VAL A 595 6.54 23.65 -14.28
N LEU A 596 5.56 24.48 -13.89
CA LEU A 596 5.77 25.92 -13.64
C LEU A 596 6.63 26.21 -12.40
N MET A 597 6.60 25.32 -11.41
CA MET A 597 7.45 25.43 -10.21
C MET A 597 8.94 25.23 -10.47
N ASN A 598 9.36 24.79 -11.66
CA ASN A 598 10.78 24.65 -11.95
C ASN A 598 11.47 26.02 -12.06
N LYS A 599 12.76 26.12 -11.70
CA LYS A 599 13.52 27.38 -11.82
C LYS A 599 13.67 27.80 -13.28
N ASN A 600 14.02 26.86 -14.15
CA ASN A 600 14.37 27.10 -15.54
C ASN A 600 13.28 26.57 -16.48
N VAL A 601 12.15 27.28 -16.55
CA VAL A 601 11.06 26.96 -17.48
C VAL A 601 11.27 27.71 -18.78
N HIS A 602 11.19 27.02 -19.92
CA HIS A 602 11.23 27.66 -21.24
C HIS A 602 10.08 28.67 -21.39
N LYS A 603 10.37 29.84 -21.96
CA LYS A 603 9.38 30.92 -22.15
C LYS A 603 8.12 30.44 -22.87
N GLU A 604 8.29 29.61 -23.90
CA GLU A 604 7.18 29.00 -24.67
C GLU A 604 6.21 28.21 -23.79
N PHE A 605 6.71 27.49 -22.78
CA PHE A 605 5.87 26.72 -21.85
C PHE A 605 5.07 27.64 -20.92
N LEU A 606 5.67 28.76 -20.51
CA LEU A 606 5.00 29.78 -19.72
C LEU A 606 3.90 30.48 -20.54
N ASP A 607 4.13 30.74 -21.84
CA ASP A 607 3.15 31.40 -22.72
C ASP A 607 1.94 30.48 -22.95
N LYS A 608 2.21 29.22 -23.29
CA LYS A 608 1.16 28.20 -23.50
C LYS A 608 0.38 27.92 -22.22
N SER A 609 1.05 27.82 -21.07
CA SER A 609 0.37 27.58 -19.79
C SER A 609 -0.55 28.74 -19.41
N GLU A 610 -0.10 29.99 -19.55
CA GLU A 610 -0.91 31.17 -19.24
C GLU A 610 -2.14 31.27 -20.13
N SER A 611 -2.00 31.02 -21.44
CA SER A 611 -3.13 30.96 -22.37
C SER A 611 -4.17 29.92 -21.93
N ILE A 612 -3.72 28.70 -21.57
CA ILE A 612 -4.61 27.63 -21.12
C ILE A 612 -5.27 27.99 -19.77
N ILE A 613 -4.52 28.53 -18.81
CA ILE A 613 -5.05 28.96 -17.51
C ILE A 613 -6.14 30.03 -17.69
N ASN A 614 -5.86 31.06 -18.50
CA ASN A 614 -6.82 32.12 -18.77
C ASN A 614 -8.08 31.58 -19.48
N SER A 615 -7.93 30.58 -20.36
CA SER A 615 -9.08 29.91 -20.97
C SER A 615 -9.97 29.20 -19.93
N TYR A 616 -9.39 28.47 -18.99
CA TYR A 616 -10.15 27.82 -17.90
C TYR A 616 -10.79 28.84 -16.97
N ILE A 617 -10.12 29.94 -16.68
CA ILE A 617 -10.66 31.03 -15.86
C ILE A 617 -11.84 31.71 -16.56
N SER A 618 -11.77 31.87 -17.89
CA SER A 618 -12.91 32.40 -18.66
C SER A 618 -14.13 31.48 -18.60
N ILE A 619 -13.92 30.15 -18.66
CA ILE A 619 -14.97 29.14 -18.53
C ILE A 619 -15.58 29.20 -17.12
N LEU A 620 -14.73 29.25 -16.08
CA LEU A 620 -15.16 29.42 -14.70
C LEU A 620 -16.02 30.67 -14.51
N ASN A 621 -15.59 31.80 -15.08
CA ASN A 621 -16.33 33.05 -14.96
C ASN A 621 -17.71 32.98 -15.64
N LYS A 622 -17.80 32.37 -16.84
CA LYS A 622 -19.09 32.10 -17.51
C LYS A 622 -20.00 31.23 -16.65
N PHE A 623 -19.46 30.16 -16.09
CA PHE A 623 -20.19 29.26 -15.22
C PHE A 623 -20.73 29.94 -13.95
N ILE A 624 -19.95 30.81 -13.31
CA ILE A 624 -20.41 31.62 -12.16
C ILE A 624 -21.59 32.53 -12.57
N LEU A 625 -21.54 33.14 -13.76
CA LEU A 625 -22.61 34.01 -14.26
C LEU A 625 -23.89 33.21 -14.58
N GLU A 626 -23.76 31.99 -15.06
CA GLU A 626 -24.90 31.08 -15.35
C GLU A 626 -25.54 30.51 -14.08
N LEU A 627 -24.74 30.12 -13.08
CA LEU A 627 -25.25 29.65 -11.78
C LEU A 627 -26.05 30.72 -11.04
N LYS A 628 -25.70 32.00 -11.20
CA LYS A 628 -26.52 33.11 -10.65
C LYS A 628 -27.90 33.21 -11.30
N LYS A 629 -28.09 32.64 -12.49
CA LYS A 629 -29.36 32.69 -13.24
C LYS A 629 -30.24 31.46 -13.02
N ASN A 630 -29.65 30.29 -12.76
CA ASN A 630 -30.38 29.02 -12.61
C ASN A 630 -30.07 28.34 -11.26
N ASN A 631 -31.08 28.16 -10.40
CA ASN A 631 -30.98 27.46 -9.10
C ASN A 631 -30.76 25.93 -9.19
N ARG A 632 -30.39 25.40 -10.36
CA ARG A 632 -30.14 23.95 -10.56
C ARG A 632 -28.92 23.76 -11.43
N SER A 633 -27.92 23.02 -10.94
CA SER A 633 -27.25 21.93 -11.70
C SER A 633 -26.06 21.32 -10.96
N GLU A 634 -25.77 20.06 -11.31
CA GLU A 634 -25.07 19.02 -10.54
C GLU A 634 -23.57 18.84 -10.88
N ASN A 635 -22.93 19.74 -11.64
CA ASN A 635 -21.53 19.56 -12.02
C ASN A 635 -20.57 20.36 -11.12
N LYS A 636 -20.23 19.76 -9.96
CA LYS A 636 -19.19 20.27 -9.05
C LYS A 636 -17.79 20.05 -9.66
N LEU A 637 -17.02 21.12 -9.89
CA LEU A 637 -15.58 20.98 -10.14
C LEU A 637 -14.88 20.46 -8.88
N GLN A 638 -13.95 19.52 -9.05
CA GLN A 638 -13.20 18.93 -7.94
C GLN A 638 -12.28 19.96 -7.27
N GLY A 639 -12.18 19.93 -5.93
CA GLY A 639 -11.34 20.85 -5.17
C GLY A 639 -9.83 20.78 -5.54
N SER A 640 -9.36 19.62 -6.00
CA SER A 640 -7.98 19.45 -6.51
C SER A 640 -7.69 20.30 -7.74
N PHE A 641 -8.68 20.41 -8.64
CA PHE A 641 -8.57 21.23 -9.85
C PHE A 641 -8.44 22.72 -9.51
N ILE A 642 -9.28 23.22 -8.59
CA ILE A 642 -9.26 24.62 -8.15
C ILE A 642 -7.93 24.95 -7.46
N HIS A 643 -7.43 24.04 -6.63
CA HIS A 643 -6.14 24.20 -5.98
C HIS A 643 -5.01 24.27 -7.00
N ALA A 644 -4.98 23.35 -7.98
CA ALA A 644 -3.99 23.36 -9.05
C ALA A 644 -4.05 24.65 -9.89
N LEU A 645 -5.25 25.13 -10.19
CA LEU A 645 -5.46 26.37 -10.94
C LEU A 645 -4.90 27.59 -10.21
N ASN A 646 -5.19 27.72 -8.90
CA ASN A 646 -4.63 28.78 -8.08
C ASN A 646 -3.10 28.72 -8.04
N LEU A 647 -2.54 27.54 -7.81
CA LEU A 647 -1.09 27.34 -7.78
C LEU A 647 -0.41 27.71 -9.10
N CYS A 648 -1.03 27.39 -10.24
CA CYS A 648 -0.50 27.78 -11.55
C CYS A 648 -0.55 29.32 -11.73
N ASN A 649 -1.61 29.97 -11.29
CA ASN A 649 -1.74 31.43 -11.30
C ASN A 649 -0.64 32.10 -10.45
N GLU A 650 -0.39 31.58 -9.25
CA GLU A 650 0.68 32.04 -8.36
C GLU A 650 2.09 31.86 -8.97
N CYS A 651 2.36 30.72 -9.61
CA CYS A 651 3.64 30.50 -10.30
C CYS A 651 3.84 31.47 -11.46
N ASN A 652 2.80 31.76 -12.23
CA ASN A 652 2.88 32.74 -13.31
C ASN A 652 3.16 34.15 -12.78
N LEU A 653 2.57 34.53 -11.64
CA LEU A 653 2.90 35.79 -10.98
C LEU A 653 4.38 35.86 -10.62
N ILE A 654 4.93 34.85 -9.94
CA ILE A 654 6.34 34.83 -9.52
C ILE A 654 7.28 34.92 -10.73
N LYS A 655 6.94 34.26 -11.85
CA LYS A 655 7.80 34.17 -13.03
C LYS A 655 7.71 35.38 -13.96
N ARG A 656 6.53 35.98 -14.10
CA ARG A 656 6.25 37.05 -15.09
C ARG A 656 5.99 38.41 -14.47
N GLY A 657 5.58 38.46 -13.20
CA GLY A 657 5.24 39.71 -12.51
C GLY A 657 3.94 40.38 -12.97
N ASN A 658 3.07 39.71 -13.74
CA ASN A 658 1.80 40.31 -14.19
C ASN A 658 0.76 40.30 -13.06
N ILE A 659 0.85 41.31 -12.19
CA ILE A 659 -0.02 41.47 -11.00
C ILE A 659 -1.49 41.62 -11.41
N ASN A 660 -1.80 42.40 -12.44
CA ASN A 660 -3.19 42.65 -12.84
C ASN A 660 -3.90 41.36 -13.29
N ASN A 661 -3.25 40.55 -14.13
CA ASN A 661 -3.81 39.28 -14.54
C ASN A 661 -3.99 38.32 -13.34
N PHE A 662 -2.98 38.24 -12.46
CA PHE A 662 -3.05 37.43 -11.25
C PHE A 662 -4.25 37.81 -10.36
N LEU A 663 -4.46 39.12 -10.12
CA LEU A 663 -5.54 39.61 -9.27
C LEU A 663 -6.92 39.33 -9.86
N ASN A 664 -7.08 39.53 -11.18
CA ASN A 664 -8.32 39.21 -11.88
C ASN A 664 -8.64 37.72 -11.80
N ASN A 665 -7.66 36.88 -12.10
CA ASN A 665 -7.74 35.43 -12.02
C ASN A 665 -8.10 34.94 -10.61
N LYS A 666 -7.41 35.48 -9.60
CA LYS A 666 -7.65 35.16 -8.20
C LYS A 666 -9.05 35.57 -7.75
N ASN A 667 -9.53 36.74 -8.15
CA ASN A 667 -10.89 37.20 -7.83
C ASN A 667 -11.96 36.24 -8.40
N ILE A 668 -11.79 35.75 -9.63
CA ILE A 668 -12.71 34.78 -10.24
C ILE A 668 -12.69 33.45 -9.48
N ILE A 669 -11.51 32.94 -9.12
CA ILE A 669 -11.35 31.72 -8.30
C ILE A 669 -12.06 31.88 -6.95
N LEU A 670 -11.84 33.00 -6.26
CA LEU A 670 -12.46 33.28 -4.97
C LEU A 670 -13.99 33.38 -5.07
N LYS A 671 -14.52 34.06 -6.09
CA LYS A 671 -15.97 34.12 -6.36
C LYS A 671 -16.57 32.73 -6.62
N TYR A 672 -15.88 31.87 -7.35
CA TYR A 672 -16.32 30.50 -7.57
C TYR A 672 -16.44 29.74 -6.25
N MET A 673 -15.40 29.82 -5.40
CA MET A 673 -15.38 29.16 -4.11
C MET A 673 -16.49 29.67 -3.17
N ASP A 674 -16.78 30.97 -3.17
CA ASP A 674 -17.86 31.57 -2.38
C ASP A 674 -19.25 31.04 -2.77
N VAL A 675 -19.51 30.83 -4.06
CA VAL A 675 -20.79 30.30 -4.56
C VAL A 675 -21.01 28.84 -4.10
N PHE A 676 -19.96 28.02 -4.11
CA PHE A 676 -20.04 26.61 -3.73
C PHE A 676 -19.94 26.34 -2.21
N ASN A 677 -19.25 27.20 -1.46
CA ASN A 677 -19.15 27.11 0.00
C ASN A 677 -20.51 27.18 0.73
N LEU A 678 -21.59 27.57 0.03
CA LEU A 678 -22.95 27.59 0.56
C LEU A 678 -23.61 26.20 0.62
N TYR A 679 -23.07 25.18 -0.06
CA TYR A 679 -23.84 23.96 -0.35
C TYR A 679 -23.37 22.64 0.27
N GLU A 680 -22.10 22.41 0.64
CA GLU A 680 -21.63 21.25 1.45
C GLU A 680 -20.09 21.18 1.52
N GLU A 681 -19.54 20.60 2.59
CA GLU A 681 -18.10 20.35 2.90
C GLU A 681 -17.24 21.58 3.25
N LYS A 682 -17.43 22.12 4.46
CA LYS A 682 -16.73 23.31 4.98
C LYS A 682 -15.24 23.09 5.32
N ASP A 683 -14.80 21.85 5.53
CA ASP A 683 -13.46 21.55 6.06
C ASP A 683 -12.37 21.37 4.98
N ASN A 684 -12.75 21.10 3.73
CA ASN A 684 -11.80 20.78 2.65
C ASN A 684 -11.03 22.01 2.12
N TYR A 685 -11.56 23.23 2.27
CA TYR A 685 -10.94 24.45 1.74
C TYR A 685 -10.15 25.28 2.74
N PHE A 686 -10.20 24.99 4.06
CA PHE A 686 -9.49 25.78 5.06
C PHE A 686 -7.99 25.90 4.76
N ASN A 687 -7.34 24.78 4.45
CA ASN A 687 -5.92 24.75 4.14
C ASN A 687 -5.60 25.56 2.86
N LEU A 688 -6.52 25.57 1.87
CA LEU A 688 -6.36 26.35 0.65
C LEU A 688 -6.45 27.86 0.91
N TYR A 689 -7.41 28.28 1.75
CA TYR A 689 -7.53 29.69 2.16
C TYR A 689 -6.30 30.15 2.95
N VAL A 690 -5.80 29.32 3.87
CA VAL A 690 -4.56 29.61 4.59
C VAL A 690 -3.39 29.70 3.61
N HIS A 691 -3.25 28.77 2.68
CA HIS A 691 -2.22 28.81 1.66
C HIS A 691 -2.25 30.12 0.83
N MET A 692 -3.40 30.48 0.26
CA MET A 692 -3.58 31.71 -0.52
C MET A 692 -3.28 32.97 0.31
N PHE A 693 -3.65 32.96 1.59
CA PHE A 693 -3.35 34.04 2.53
C PHE A 693 -1.85 34.17 2.77
N LEU A 694 -1.16 33.06 3.06
CA LEU A 694 0.30 33.03 3.26
C LEU A 694 1.05 33.49 2.01
N PHE A 695 0.59 33.07 0.83
CA PHE A 695 1.17 33.50 -0.44
C PHE A 695 1.07 35.02 -0.61
N ASP A 696 -0.10 35.59 -0.35
CA ASP A 696 -0.31 37.05 -0.47
C ASP A 696 0.57 37.82 0.50
N LEU A 697 0.67 37.37 1.75
CA LEU A 697 1.52 38.00 2.75
C LEU A 697 3.00 37.95 2.38
N ASN A 698 3.48 36.81 1.86
CA ASN A 698 4.88 36.65 1.49
C ASN A 698 5.26 37.44 0.23
N ASN A 699 4.30 37.79 -0.62
CA ASN A 699 4.51 38.58 -1.84
C ASN A 699 4.00 40.03 -1.72
N ASN A 700 3.67 40.51 -0.52
CA ASN A 700 3.15 41.86 -0.25
C ASN A 700 1.85 42.22 -1.03
N LEU A 701 0.99 41.26 -1.31
CA LEU A 701 -0.28 41.45 -2.02
C LEU A 701 -1.44 41.68 -1.03
N LEU A 702 -1.58 42.90 -0.54
CA LEU A 702 -2.48 43.19 0.59
C LEU A 702 -4.00 43.21 0.25
N LEU A 703 -4.36 43.12 -1.04
CA LEU A 703 -5.73 43.35 -1.54
C LEU A 703 -6.80 42.42 -0.95
N PHE A 704 -6.47 41.14 -0.72
CA PHE A 704 -7.43 40.14 -0.27
C PHE A 704 -7.34 39.81 1.22
N ILE A 705 -6.49 40.49 2.00
CA ILE A 705 -6.26 40.17 3.42
C ILE A 705 -7.55 40.24 4.25
N SER A 706 -8.33 41.31 4.08
CA SER A 706 -9.59 41.49 4.81
C SER A 706 -10.61 40.40 4.45
N TYR A 707 -10.67 40.02 3.18
CA TYR A 707 -11.50 38.93 2.69
C TYR A 707 -11.08 37.58 3.30
N PHE A 708 -9.78 37.26 3.30
CA PHE A 708 -9.27 36.04 3.91
C PHE A 708 -9.52 35.98 5.42
N PHE A 709 -9.34 37.08 6.15
CA PHE A 709 -9.71 37.13 7.58
C PHE A 709 -11.19 36.80 7.81
N LYS A 710 -12.09 37.34 6.98
CA LYS A 710 -13.53 37.06 7.08
C LYS A 710 -13.87 35.59 6.81
N ILE A 711 -13.24 34.97 5.80
CA ILE A 711 -13.51 33.57 5.46
C ILE A 711 -12.87 32.60 6.46
N ILE A 712 -11.63 32.84 6.85
CA ILE A 712 -10.96 32.04 7.89
C ILE A 712 -11.79 32.08 9.18
N LEU A 713 -12.30 33.26 9.57
CA LEU A 713 -13.22 33.39 10.70
C LEU A 713 -14.49 32.53 10.55
N ARG A 714 -15.10 32.49 9.36
CA ARG A 714 -16.27 31.63 9.09
C ARG A 714 -15.94 30.16 9.26
N CYS A 715 -14.80 29.70 8.76
CA CYS A 715 -14.33 28.32 8.94
C CYS A 715 -14.11 28.00 10.43
N LEU A 716 -13.45 28.88 11.18
CA LEU A 716 -13.16 28.68 12.61
C LEU A 716 -14.41 28.66 13.50
N ARG A 717 -15.50 29.28 13.07
CA ARG A 717 -16.80 29.23 13.78
C ARG A 717 -17.60 27.96 13.49
N ASN A 718 -17.17 27.11 12.56
CA ASN A 718 -17.84 25.84 12.28
C ASN A 718 -17.73 24.89 13.49
N LYS A 719 -18.84 24.28 13.91
CA LYS A 719 -18.87 23.37 15.06
C LYS A 719 -18.07 22.08 14.82
N GLU A 720 -17.94 21.68 13.55
CA GLU A 720 -17.22 20.48 13.14
C GLU A 720 -15.71 20.70 12.96
N PHE A 721 -15.22 21.94 13.08
CA PHE A 721 -13.82 22.26 12.84
C PHE A 721 -12.89 21.58 13.86
N ASN A 722 -12.06 20.63 13.39
CA ASN A 722 -11.05 19.99 14.23
C ASN A 722 -9.82 20.89 14.42
N PHE A 723 -9.78 21.60 15.55
CA PHE A 723 -8.66 22.47 15.92
C PHE A 723 -7.32 21.73 16.09
N GLU A 724 -7.34 20.47 16.51
CA GLU A 724 -6.11 19.72 16.79
C GLU A 724 -5.39 19.36 15.48
N ASP A 725 -6.14 18.88 14.50
CA ASP A 725 -5.61 18.51 13.18
C ASP A 725 -5.07 19.73 12.42
N LYS A 726 -5.62 20.91 12.68
CA LYS A 726 -5.28 22.17 11.98
C LYS A 726 -4.33 23.07 12.77
N LEU A 727 -3.77 22.59 13.88
CA LEU A 727 -2.92 23.40 14.76
C LEU A 727 -1.70 24.01 14.04
N GLN A 728 -1.07 23.27 13.12
CA GLN A 728 0.06 23.78 12.33
C GLN A 728 -0.34 24.97 11.44
N SER A 729 -1.45 24.84 10.70
CA SER A 729 -1.96 25.92 9.86
C SER A 729 -2.37 27.15 10.66
N LEU A 730 -2.86 26.97 11.90
CA LEU A 730 -3.13 28.10 12.81
C LEU A 730 -1.84 28.81 13.23
N VAL A 731 -0.78 28.07 13.51
CA VAL A 731 0.54 28.61 13.81
C VAL A 731 1.14 29.34 12.60
N ASP A 732 0.89 28.87 11.37
CA ASP A 732 1.28 29.58 10.14
C ASP A 732 0.57 30.93 9.98
N ILE A 733 -0.75 30.99 10.24
CA ILE A 733 -1.48 32.27 10.25
C ILE A 733 -0.89 33.19 11.33
N TYR A 734 -0.77 32.67 12.55
CA TYR A 734 -0.31 33.41 13.72
C TYR A 734 1.09 34.03 13.48
N SER A 735 1.99 33.27 12.87
CA SER A 735 3.34 33.74 12.53
C SER A 735 3.39 34.69 11.34
N SER A 736 2.50 34.54 10.36
CA SER A 736 2.57 35.32 9.13
C SER A 736 1.93 36.70 9.25
N VAL A 737 0.90 36.87 10.10
CA VAL A 737 0.19 38.15 10.27
C VAL A 737 1.11 39.27 10.76
N ILE A 738 2.23 38.93 11.41
CA ILE A 738 3.27 39.88 11.87
C ILE A 738 3.84 40.71 10.71
N LYS A 739 3.80 40.19 9.48
CA LYS A 739 4.30 40.86 8.26
C LYS A 739 3.35 41.95 7.73
N VAL A 740 2.13 42.02 8.25
CA VAL A 740 1.10 42.93 7.74
C VAL A 740 1.26 44.32 8.37
N ASN A 741 0.81 45.37 7.68
CA ASN A 741 0.74 46.72 8.25
C ASN A 741 -0.13 46.76 9.52
N ASN A 742 0.24 47.63 10.46
CA ASN A 742 -0.41 47.81 11.77
C ASN A 742 -1.94 47.98 11.69
N ASN A 743 -2.44 48.58 10.59
CA ASN A 743 -3.88 48.78 10.36
C ASN A 743 -4.69 47.49 10.39
N TYR A 744 -4.07 46.34 10.05
CA TYR A 744 -4.74 45.04 10.03
C TYR A 744 -4.66 44.28 11.36
N TYR A 745 -3.83 44.72 12.31
CA TYR A 745 -3.69 44.03 13.61
C TYR A 745 -4.98 44.07 14.40
N ASN A 746 -5.69 45.20 14.43
CA ASN A 746 -6.98 45.31 15.11
C ASN A 746 -8.03 44.37 14.49
N ILE A 747 -8.02 44.23 13.16
CA ILE A 747 -8.92 43.31 12.45
C ILE A 747 -8.58 41.86 12.81
N TYR A 748 -7.29 41.48 12.74
CA TYR A 748 -6.82 40.15 13.14
C TYR A 748 -7.16 39.81 14.60
N ILE A 749 -6.89 40.73 15.53
CA ILE A 749 -7.17 40.56 16.97
C ILE A 749 -8.66 40.28 17.18
N ASN A 750 -9.53 41.07 16.53
CA ASN A 750 -10.97 40.96 16.71
C ASN A 750 -11.62 39.78 15.96
N THR A 751 -10.93 39.22 14.97
CA THR A 751 -11.49 38.12 14.15
C THR A 751 -10.88 36.78 14.53
N ILE A 752 -9.61 36.54 14.21
CA ILE A 752 -8.97 35.23 14.30
C ILE A 752 -8.41 35.00 15.71
N TYR A 753 -7.60 35.94 16.21
CA TYR A 753 -6.84 35.77 17.45
C TYR A 753 -7.72 35.38 18.66
N LYS A 754 -8.85 36.08 18.85
CA LYS A 754 -9.77 35.84 19.97
C LYS A 754 -10.27 34.39 20.03
N ILE A 755 -10.40 33.72 18.89
CA ILE A 755 -10.87 32.34 18.80
C ILE A 755 -9.71 31.35 18.95
N THR A 756 -8.55 31.66 18.36
CA THR A 756 -7.47 30.69 18.19
C THR A 756 -6.45 30.68 19.32
N PHE A 757 -6.18 31.82 19.97
CA PHE A 757 -5.06 31.95 20.91
C PHE A 757 -5.12 30.94 22.06
N PHE A 758 -6.26 30.81 22.75
CA PHE A 758 -6.38 29.85 23.86
C PHE A 758 -6.26 28.40 23.39
N LYS A 759 -6.74 28.08 22.18
CA LYS A 759 -6.58 26.74 21.60
C LYS A 759 -5.11 26.43 21.34
N VAL A 760 -4.36 27.39 20.80
CA VAL A 760 -2.89 27.28 20.64
C VAL A 760 -2.20 27.16 22.00
N PHE A 761 -2.59 27.97 22.98
CA PHE A 761 -2.04 27.97 24.33
C PHE A 761 -2.20 26.63 25.05
N HIS A 762 -3.33 25.92 24.86
CA HIS A 762 -3.54 24.61 25.48
C HIS A 762 -2.89 23.46 24.71
N ASN A 763 -2.80 23.56 23.38
CA ASN A 763 -2.38 22.43 22.53
C ASN A 763 -0.95 22.52 21.99
N TYR A 764 -0.17 23.57 22.29
CA TYR A 764 1.20 23.75 21.78
C TYR A 764 2.13 22.55 22.01
N LYS A 765 1.86 21.74 23.05
CA LYS A 765 2.61 20.52 23.37
C LYS A 765 2.55 19.44 22.28
N LYS A 766 1.61 19.51 21.33
CA LYS A 766 1.50 18.59 20.19
C LYS A 766 2.37 19.01 18.99
N LEU A 767 2.96 20.21 19.00
CA LEU A 767 3.80 20.71 17.91
C LEU A 767 5.17 20.03 17.89
N ASN A 768 5.71 19.81 16.68
CA ASN A 768 7.11 19.44 16.50
C ASN A 768 8.04 20.64 16.78
N PHE A 769 9.35 20.39 16.85
CA PHE A 769 10.34 21.43 17.17
C PHE A 769 10.23 22.65 16.25
N LYS A 770 10.12 22.44 14.94
CA LYS A 770 10.03 23.53 13.94
C LYS A 770 8.84 24.46 14.22
N TYR A 771 7.63 23.92 14.32
CA TYR A 771 6.44 24.74 14.58
C TYR A 771 6.42 25.33 15.98
N MET A 772 7.03 24.65 16.95
CA MET A 772 7.20 25.18 18.29
C MET A 772 8.15 26.40 18.30
N SER A 773 9.22 26.37 17.51
CA SER A 773 10.13 27.50 17.26
C SER A 773 9.44 28.65 16.54
N LEU A 774 8.64 28.35 15.52
CA LEU A 774 7.82 29.34 14.81
C LEU A 774 6.83 30.03 15.76
N LEU A 775 6.14 29.25 16.61
CA LEU A 775 5.20 29.77 17.60
C LEU A 775 5.91 30.62 18.66
N PHE A 776 7.06 30.20 19.15
CA PHE A 776 7.83 30.96 20.13
C PHE A 776 8.23 32.35 19.60
N TYR A 777 8.81 32.38 18.39
CA TYR A 777 9.13 33.63 17.72
C TYR A 777 7.91 34.52 17.57
N SER A 778 6.87 33.98 16.94
CA SER A 778 5.69 34.76 16.63
C SER A 778 4.99 35.28 17.88
N ASN A 779 4.99 34.49 18.95
CA ASN A 779 4.43 34.91 20.23
C ASN A 779 5.19 36.10 20.83
N ILE A 780 6.53 36.09 20.80
CA ILE A 780 7.35 37.22 21.27
C ILE A 780 7.12 38.46 20.41
N MET A 781 7.04 38.29 19.09
CA MET A 781 6.74 39.38 18.18
C MET A 781 5.34 39.95 18.37
N HIS A 782 4.34 39.11 18.71
CA HIS A 782 3.01 39.59 19.06
C HIS A 782 3.04 40.40 20.34
N ILE A 783 3.85 40.01 21.34
CA ILE A 783 4.04 40.80 22.55
C ILE A 783 4.67 42.17 22.19
N PHE A 784 5.74 42.15 21.40
CA PHE A 784 6.49 43.35 21.00
C PHE A 784 5.64 44.33 20.16
N LEU A 785 4.85 43.81 19.22
CA LEU A 785 3.99 44.61 18.34
C LEU A 785 2.58 44.87 18.91
N HIS A 786 2.33 44.48 20.17
CA HIS A 786 1.03 44.60 20.82
C HIS A 786 -0.14 43.95 20.06
N MET A 787 0.11 42.82 19.38
CA MET A 787 -0.87 42.08 18.60
C MET A 787 -1.74 41.12 19.45
N TYR A 788 -2.30 41.61 20.55
CA TYR A 788 -3.08 40.80 21.48
C TYR A 788 -4.15 41.63 22.19
N SER A 789 -5.16 40.96 22.75
CA SER A 789 -6.08 41.62 23.68
C SER A 789 -5.37 41.87 25.01
N LYS A 790 -5.42 43.10 25.55
CA LYS A 790 -4.68 43.49 26.78
C LYS A 790 -4.75 42.46 27.92
N ASN A 791 -5.92 41.85 28.14
CA ASN A 791 -6.16 40.83 29.19
C ASN A 791 -5.33 39.54 29.02
N ASN A 792 -4.77 39.28 27.84
CA ASN A 792 -4.01 38.07 27.54
C ASN A 792 -2.49 38.27 27.63
N TYR A 793 -1.99 39.46 27.96
CA TYR A 793 -0.55 39.73 28.04
C TYR A 793 0.19 38.70 28.91
N ILE A 794 -0.33 38.42 30.11
CA ILE A 794 0.23 37.42 31.03
C ILE A 794 0.24 36.02 30.40
N ASN A 795 -0.83 35.64 29.69
CA ASN A 795 -0.89 34.34 29.01
C ASN A 795 0.15 34.25 27.87
N HIS A 796 0.42 35.34 27.15
CA HIS A 796 1.50 35.38 26.17
C HIS A 796 2.87 35.22 26.83
N ILE A 797 3.12 35.89 27.97
CA ILE A 797 4.36 35.73 28.74
C ILE A 797 4.53 34.26 29.15
N ILE A 798 3.51 33.67 29.78
CA ILE A 798 3.53 32.27 30.23
C ILE A 798 3.78 31.33 29.06
N LEU A 799 3.17 31.57 27.90
CA LEU A 799 3.39 30.75 26.71
C LEU A 799 4.85 30.85 26.22
N SER A 800 5.42 32.06 26.17
CA SER A 800 6.83 32.26 25.81
C SER A 800 7.78 31.50 26.73
N LEU A 801 7.57 31.58 28.05
CA LEU A 801 8.38 30.86 29.04
C LEU A 801 8.28 29.34 28.86
N ARG A 802 7.06 28.82 28.73
CA ARG A 802 6.82 27.38 28.51
C ARG A 802 7.42 26.87 27.21
N LEU A 803 7.39 27.68 26.15
CA LEU A 803 7.98 27.32 24.86
C LEU A 803 9.52 27.31 24.93
N LEU A 804 10.12 28.30 25.57
CA LEU A 804 11.57 28.40 25.79
C LEU A 804 12.12 27.18 26.54
N LEU A 805 11.53 26.86 27.71
CA LEU A 805 11.98 25.71 28.52
C LEU A 805 11.88 24.40 27.75
N ARG A 806 10.78 24.20 27.03
CA ARG A 806 10.58 22.97 26.29
C ARG A 806 11.45 22.89 25.04
N GLN A 807 11.77 24.01 24.39
CA GLN A 807 12.76 24.05 23.30
C GLN A 807 14.16 23.70 23.81
N PHE A 808 14.55 24.19 24.99
CA PHE A 808 15.82 23.84 25.62
C PHE A 808 15.94 22.32 25.84
N VAL A 809 14.93 21.71 26.46
CA VAL A 809 14.89 20.24 26.68
C VAL A 809 14.89 19.48 25.36
N TYR A 810 14.09 19.92 24.39
CA TYR A 810 13.98 19.24 23.09
C TYR A 810 15.30 19.32 22.30
N PHE A 811 15.94 20.49 22.28
CA PHE A 811 17.23 20.70 21.62
C PHE A 811 18.29 19.77 22.20
N LEU A 812 18.42 19.67 23.53
CA LEU A 812 19.42 18.81 24.16
C LEU A 812 19.21 17.31 23.87
N ASN A 813 17.95 16.86 23.81
CA ASN A 813 17.65 15.45 23.50
C ASN A 813 17.86 15.09 22.02
N LEU A 814 17.87 16.08 21.11
CA LEU A 814 18.11 15.87 19.68
C LEU A 814 19.59 15.76 19.29
N LEU A 815 20.52 16.12 20.17
CA LEU A 815 21.94 16.13 19.83
C LEU A 815 22.50 14.70 19.76
N ASP A 816 23.45 14.50 18.85
CA ASP A 816 24.26 13.28 18.82
C ASP A 816 25.03 13.12 20.14
N GLU A 817 25.29 11.87 20.53
CA GLU A 817 25.96 11.56 21.80
C GLU A 817 27.32 12.24 21.95
N ASN A 818 28.11 12.30 20.88
CA ASN A 818 29.41 12.98 20.88
C ASN A 818 29.26 14.49 21.13
N ILE A 819 28.26 15.13 20.51
CA ILE A 819 28.00 16.57 20.66
C ILE A 819 27.45 16.87 22.05
N TYR A 820 26.53 16.04 22.55
CA TYR A 820 25.99 16.15 23.90
C TYR A 820 27.07 16.01 24.96
N ASN A 821 27.96 15.03 24.83
CA ASN A 821 29.11 14.86 25.73
C ASN A 821 30.05 16.06 25.67
N LEU A 822 30.29 16.61 24.46
CA LEU A 822 31.07 17.84 24.30
C LEU A 822 30.40 19.05 24.98
N PHE A 823 29.07 19.13 25.01
CA PHE A 823 28.36 20.14 25.80
C PHE A 823 28.50 19.91 27.30
N LEU A 824 28.40 18.67 27.80
CA LEU A 824 28.61 18.36 29.21
C LEU A 824 30.01 18.76 29.70
N ILE A 825 31.03 18.61 28.84
CA ILE A 825 32.41 19.04 29.14
C ILE A 825 32.50 20.56 29.27
N ASN A 826 31.86 21.31 28.37
CA ASN A 826 31.95 22.77 28.32
C ASN A 826 30.96 23.50 29.23
N PHE A 827 29.85 22.85 29.62
CA PHE A 827 28.76 23.43 30.39
C PHE A 827 28.30 22.44 31.47
N ARG A 828 28.99 22.46 32.62
CA ARG A 828 28.69 21.56 33.76
C ARG A 828 27.27 21.76 34.30
N GLU A 829 26.72 22.96 34.12
CA GLU A 829 25.38 23.32 34.59
C GLU A 829 24.28 22.47 33.95
N ILE A 830 24.48 21.93 32.73
CA ILE A 830 23.49 21.08 32.04
C ILE A 830 23.02 19.92 32.90
N THR A 831 23.94 19.30 33.67
CA THR A 831 23.63 18.15 34.53
C THR A 831 22.63 18.46 35.64
N LYS A 832 22.52 19.72 36.06
CA LYS A 832 21.58 20.17 37.09
C LYS A 832 20.16 20.33 36.55
N TYR A 833 20.01 20.74 35.29
CA TYR A 833 18.71 21.14 34.72
C TYR A 833 18.14 20.15 33.69
N HIS A 834 18.94 19.19 33.22
CA HIS A 834 18.51 18.24 32.19
C HIS A 834 19.01 16.81 32.47
N LYS A 835 18.09 15.84 32.45
CA LYS A 835 18.40 14.41 32.34
C LYS A 835 18.03 13.95 30.94
N ARG A 836 18.99 13.37 30.22
CA ARG A 836 18.79 12.94 28.83
C ARG A 836 17.83 11.76 28.78
N ASN A 837 16.76 11.90 28.00
CA ASN A 837 15.84 10.81 27.72
C ASN A 837 16.24 10.15 26.40
N ASN A 838 16.83 8.95 26.49
CA ASN A 838 17.26 8.18 25.31
C ASN A 838 16.09 7.67 24.46
N GLU A 839 14.84 7.80 24.94
CA GLU A 839 13.62 7.39 24.23
C GLU A 839 13.15 8.40 23.18
N THR A 840 13.67 9.64 23.17
CA THR A 840 13.22 10.74 22.30
C THR A 840 14.20 11.07 21.16
N GLN A 841 14.90 10.07 20.62
CA GLN A 841 15.75 10.28 19.44
C GLN A 841 14.89 10.46 18.18
N ILE A 842 14.49 11.70 17.93
CA ILE A 842 13.84 12.10 16.68
C ILE A 842 14.96 12.52 15.73
N SER A 843 15.11 11.81 14.62
CA SER A 843 16.21 11.96 13.64
C SER A 843 16.04 13.17 12.70
N SER A 844 15.44 14.28 13.15
CA SER A 844 15.46 15.52 12.39
C SER A 844 16.64 16.36 12.86
N LEU A 845 17.73 16.39 12.07
CA LEU A 845 18.80 17.37 12.25
C LEU A 845 18.19 18.77 12.18
N ILE A 846 18.30 19.54 13.26
CA ILE A 846 17.91 20.95 13.27
C ILE A 846 18.85 21.68 12.31
N SER A 847 18.28 22.44 11.38
CA SER A 847 19.07 23.23 10.44
C SER A 847 19.79 24.39 11.15
N LEU A 848 20.93 24.81 10.61
CA LEU A 848 21.67 25.95 11.15
C LEU A 848 20.81 27.23 11.14
N ASP A 849 19.98 27.41 10.11
CA ASP A 849 19.06 28.54 9.99
C ASP A 849 18.04 28.58 11.12
N GLU A 850 17.47 27.43 11.52
CA GLU A 850 16.54 27.33 12.65
C GLU A 850 17.22 27.67 13.98
N LEU A 851 18.49 27.30 14.16
CA LEU A 851 19.27 27.61 15.36
C LEU A 851 19.65 29.09 15.43
N ILE A 852 20.07 29.67 14.31
CA ILE A 852 20.29 31.10 14.15
C ILE A 852 18.99 31.86 14.45
N TYR A 853 17.86 31.33 13.99
CA TYR A 853 16.55 31.92 14.22
C TYR A 853 16.20 31.92 15.71
N ILE A 854 16.29 30.78 16.41
CA ILE A 854 16.06 30.69 17.86
C ILE A 854 16.99 31.64 18.62
N TYR A 855 18.28 31.65 18.27
CA TYR A 855 19.26 32.54 18.87
C TYR A 855 18.87 34.02 18.72
N ARG A 856 18.37 34.43 17.54
CA ARG A 856 17.84 35.79 17.30
C ARG A 856 16.58 36.09 18.13
N VAL A 857 15.71 35.12 18.34
CA VAL A 857 14.49 35.31 19.15
C VAL A 857 14.83 35.61 20.61
N LEU A 858 15.84 34.92 21.16
CA LEU A 858 16.28 35.12 22.54
C LEU A 858 16.82 36.54 22.79
N THR A 859 17.23 37.26 21.75
CA THR A 859 17.65 38.67 21.90
C THR A 859 16.44 39.60 21.98
N ILE A 860 15.38 39.36 21.19
CA ILE A 860 14.11 40.09 21.29
C ILE A 860 13.44 39.83 22.64
N PHE A 861 13.55 38.61 23.15
CA PHE A 861 13.08 38.22 24.49
C PHE A 861 13.57 39.18 25.58
N HIS A 862 14.84 39.60 25.48
CA HIS A 862 15.46 40.55 26.39
C HIS A 862 14.86 41.97 26.25
N PHE A 863 14.65 42.45 25.02
CA PHE A 863 14.04 43.77 24.77
C PHE A 863 12.61 43.90 25.28
N VAL A 864 11.85 42.81 25.26
CA VAL A 864 10.48 42.77 25.81
C VAL A 864 10.49 42.68 27.35
N ASN A 865 11.68 42.61 27.98
CA ASN A 865 11.87 42.59 29.43
C ASN A 865 11.13 41.42 30.12
N LEU A 866 11.06 40.27 29.43
CA LEU A 866 10.32 39.10 29.91
C LEU A 866 11.02 38.39 31.08
N TYR A 867 12.30 38.67 31.33
CA TYR A 867 13.06 38.06 32.43
C TYR A 867 12.52 38.42 33.82
N LYS A 868 11.82 39.55 33.98
CA LYS A 868 11.15 39.93 35.24
C LYS A 868 10.05 38.96 35.67
N TYR A 869 9.54 38.16 34.73
CA TYR A 869 8.49 37.16 34.99
C TYR A 869 9.04 35.74 35.16
N MET A 870 10.35 35.56 35.05
CA MET A 870 11.01 34.27 35.22
C MET A 870 11.35 34.04 36.69
N ASN A 871 11.18 32.80 37.16
CA ASN A 871 11.80 32.38 38.42
C ASN A 871 13.30 32.09 38.22
N ASN A 872 14.05 31.88 39.32
CA ASN A 872 15.50 31.63 39.26
C ASN A 872 15.85 30.43 38.36
N TYR A 873 15.08 29.34 38.43
CA TYR A 873 15.29 28.16 37.59
C TYR A 873 15.13 28.48 36.09
N GLU A 874 14.11 29.25 35.73
CA GLU A 874 13.83 29.67 34.35
C GLU A 874 14.92 30.60 33.80
N LEU A 875 15.39 31.55 34.62
CA LEU A 875 16.49 32.45 34.28
C LEU A 875 17.78 31.68 34.02
N GLU A 876 18.13 30.74 34.89
CA GLU A 876 19.31 29.89 34.74
C GLU A 876 19.21 29.03 33.48
N CYS A 877 18.06 28.37 33.24
CA CYS A 877 17.82 27.59 32.03
C CYS A 877 17.94 28.44 30.75
N PHE A 878 17.36 29.65 30.74
CA PHE A 878 17.48 30.58 29.62
C PHE A 878 18.94 30.96 29.33
N TYR A 879 19.69 31.31 30.37
CA TYR A 879 21.08 31.72 30.24
C TYR A 879 21.98 30.58 29.74
N ILE A 880 21.79 29.38 30.28
CA ILE A 880 22.48 28.15 29.83
C ILE A 880 22.12 27.85 28.37
N PHE A 881 20.83 27.92 28.01
CA PHE A 881 20.41 27.65 26.64
C PHE A 881 21.03 28.62 25.63
N TYR A 882 21.07 29.91 25.96
CA TYR A 882 21.71 30.94 25.16
C TYR A 882 23.21 30.66 24.96
N LYS A 883 23.94 30.31 26.02
CA LYS A 883 25.37 29.95 25.95
C LYS A 883 25.61 28.75 25.04
N ILE A 884 24.79 27.70 25.18
CA ILE A 884 24.90 26.48 24.38
C ILE A 884 24.64 26.77 22.90
N LEU A 885 23.60 27.54 22.58
CA LEU A 885 23.31 27.92 21.18
C LEU A 885 24.46 28.72 20.56
N LYS A 886 25.01 29.71 21.29
CA LYS A 886 26.18 30.49 20.86
C LYS A 886 27.37 29.58 20.58
N PHE A 887 27.67 28.66 21.50
CA PHE A 887 28.77 27.70 21.33
C PHE A 887 28.54 26.76 20.15
N TYR A 888 27.32 26.24 19.98
CA TYR A 888 27.00 25.33 18.89
C TYR A 888 27.13 25.98 17.51
N ILE A 889 26.55 27.17 17.33
CA ILE A 889 26.51 27.88 16.04
C ILE A 889 27.93 28.30 15.63
N PHE A 890 28.66 28.97 16.52
CA PHE A 890 29.93 29.61 16.17
C PHE A 890 31.15 28.67 16.32
N LYS A 891 31.14 27.74 17.28
CA LYS A 891 32.29 26.84 17.52
C LYS A 891 32.12 25.43 16.97
N ILE A 892 30.93 24.82 17.06
CA ILE A 892 30.73 23.45 16.52
C ILE A 892 30.45 23.49 15.02
N LYS A 893 29.57 24.40 14.58
CA LYS A 893 29.18 24.52 13.17
C LYS A 893 30.11 25.42 12.35
N ASN A 894 31.13 26.03 12.97
CA ASN A 894 32.08 26.96 12.33
C ASN A 894 31.40 28.04 11.49
N PHE A 895 30.20 28.49 11.88
CA PHE A 895 29.50 29.53 11.15
C PHE A 895 30.16 30.88 11.41
N SER A 896 30.62 31.56 10.35
CA SER A 896 31.35 32.81 10.51
C SER A 896 30.41 33.96 10.90
N ILE A 897 30.91 34.88 11.72
CA ILE A 897 30.19 36.11 12.08
C ILE A 897 29.95 36.97 10.82
N ASN A 898 30.86 36.91 9.85
CA ASN A 898 30.73 37.64 8.59
C ASN A 898 29.56 37.11 7.75
N ASP A 899 29.37 35.79 7.65
CA ASP A 899 28.23 35.19 6.96
C ASP A 899 26.90 35.47 7.69
N PHE A 900 26.94 35.50 9.03
CA PHE A 900 25.78 35.91 9.84
C PHE A 900 25.29 37.32 9.47
N THR A 901 26.21 38.27 9.28
CA THR A 901 25.88 39.66 8.90
C THR A 901 25.43 39.82 7.44
N GLN A 902 25.85 38.95 6.51
CA GLN A 902 25.43 39.04 5.09
C GLN A 902 24.03 38.50 4.82
N THR A 903 23.47 37.64 5.67
CA THR A 903 22.06 37.19 5.59
C THR A 903 21.02 38.33 5.77
N HIS A 904 21.46 39.57 6.03
CA HIS A 904 20.62 40.72 6.35
C HIS A 904 20.09 41.52 5.14
N LYS A 905 20.54 41.28 3.90
CA LYS A 905 20.22 42.17 2.76
C LYS A 905 18.74 42.23 2.34
N ASN A 906 17.85 41.37 2.84
CA ASN A 906 16.44 41.29 2.38
C ASN A 906 15.38 41.07 3.49
N VAL A 907 15.64 41.33 4.78
CA VAL A 907 14.70 40.97 5.85
C VAL A 907 13.81 42.14 6.33
N SER A 908 12.55 42.14 5.85
CA SER A 908 11.27 42.66 6.39
C SER A 908 11.20 44.06 7.06
N SER A 909 10.11 44.78 6.76
CA SER A 909 9.63 46.02 7.40
C SER A 909 9.65 46.03 8.94
N ILE A 910 9.59 44.84 9.54
CA ILE A 910 9.66 44.62 10.99
C ILE A 910 11.06 44.98 11.54
N HIS A 911 12.14 44.64 10.84
CA HIS A 911 13.50 45.01 11.27
C HIS A 911 13.74 46.51 11.15
N SER A 912 13.26 47.16 10.09
CA SER A 912 13.27 48.62 10.00
C SER A 912 12.40 49.27 11.09
N SER A 913 11.30 48.64 11.51
CA SER A 913 10.49 49.15 12.63
C SER A 913 11.20 49.02 13.97
N VAL A 914 11.91 47.92 14.22
CA VAL A 914 12.76 47.73 15.41
C VAL A 914 13.92 48.73 15.40
N LEU A 915 14.58 48.91 14.25
CA LEU A 915 15.66 49.89 14.07
C LEU A 915 15.16 51.32 14.30
N ASN A 916 14.00 51.67 13.77
CA ASN A 916 13.39 53.00 13.94
C ASN A 916 12.93 53.24 15.38
N CYS A 917 12.40 52.23 16.06
CA CYS A 917 12.09 52.31 17.50
C CYS A 917 13.36 52.53 18.33
N LEU A 918 14.43 51.80 18.02
CA LEU A 918 15.73 51.96 18.69
C LEU A 918 16.33 53.35 18.43
N ASN A 919 16.27 53.85 17.20
CA ASN A 919 16.67 55.22 16.86
C ASN A 919 15.81 56.26 17.58
N GLY A 920 14.53 55.97 17.84
CA GLY A 920 13.65 56.79 18.67
C GLY A 920 14.04 56.78 20.15
N ILE A 921 14.46 55.63 20.69
CA ILE A 921 14.87 55.48 22.10
C ILE A 921 16.23 56.13 22.36
N PHE A 922 17.17 56.04 21.42
CA PHE A 922 18.52 56.59 21.55
C PHE A 922 18.67 58.03 21.03
N LYS A 923 17.58 58.68 20.59
CA LYS A 923 17.58 60.02 20.00
C LYS A 923 18.18 61.12 20.88
N ASN A 924 18.17 60.91 22.21
CA ASN A 924 18.69 61.88 23.20
C ASN A 924 20.15 61.63 23.59
N ASN A 925 20.81 60.62 23.01
CA ASN A 925 22.17 60.24 23.37
C ASN A 925 23.14 60.57 22.23
N THR A 926 23.77 61.74 22.29
CA THR A 926 24.64 62.28 21.22
C THR A 926 25.87 61.42 20.90
N ARG A 927 26.19 60.43 21.74
CA ARG A 927 27.29 59.47 21.52
C ARG A 927 26.91 58.27 20.64
N ILE A 928 25.62 58.02 20.37
CA ILE A 928 25.17 56.82 19.67
C ILE A 928 24.36 57.23 18.45
N ASN A 929 25.03 57.35 17.30
CA ASN A 929 24.40 57.57 16.00
C ASN A 929 24.31 56.22 15.26
N ILE A 930 23.14 55.60 15.26
CA ILE A 930 22.94 54.27 14.65
C ILE A 930 22.67 54.44 13.15
N LEU A 931 23.74 54.41 12.35
CA LEU A 931 23.67 54.41 10.88
C LEU A 931 23.77 52.96 10.36
N SER A 932 22.67 52.51 9.74
CA SER A 932 22.43 51.34 8.88
C SER A 932 23.42 50.15 8.79
N GLU A 933 22.83 48.95 8.90
CA GLU A 933 23.10 47.69 8.17
C GLU A 933 24.39 46.89 8.39
N LYS A 934 25.43 47.39 9.04
CA LYS A 934 26.65 46.60 9.31
C LYS A 934 27.09 46.65 10.77
N ILE A 935 26.24 46.24 11.70
CA ILE A 935 26.70 46.06 13.08
C ILE A 935 26.09 44.79 13.68
N VAL A 936 26.99 44.02 14.28
CA VAL A 936 26.82 42.89 15.19
C VAL A 936 26.12 43.36 16.48
N PHE A 937 24.94 43.96 16.32
CA PHE A 937 24.17 44.65 17.36
C PHE A 937 23.64 43.73 18.47
N PRO A 938 23.30 42.44 18.22
CA PRO A 938 22.74 41.59 19.28
C PRO A 938 23.79 41.12 20.31
N LEU A 939 25.06 40.97 19.93
CA LEU A 939 26.12 40.52 20.85
C LEU A 939 26.57 41.66 21.79
N PHE A 940 26.66 42.88 21.27
CA PHE A 940 27.19 44.03 22.01
C PHE A 940 26.25 44.50 23.14
N ILE A 941 24.93 44.48 22.93
CA ILE A 941 23.94 44.89 23.95
C ILE A 941 23.80 43.85 25.06
N ILE A 942 23.87 42.55 24.73
CA ILE A 942 23.76 41.47 25.70
C ILE A 942 24.97 41.49 26.64
N ASP A 943 26.18 41.67 26.11
CA ASP A 943 27.38 41.75 26.94
C ASP A 943 27.42 43.04 27.79
N ILE A 944 26.87 44.16 27.31
CA ILE A 944 26.77 45.42 28.08
C ILE A 944 25.68 45.38 29.18
N LEU A 945 24.53 44.75 28.92
CA LEU A 945 23.43 44.68 29.90
C LEU A 945 23.62 43.58 30.95
N ILE A 946 24.36 42.51 30.63
CA ILE A 946 24.79 41.49 31.60
C ILE A 946 25.92 42.01 32.50
N TYR A 947 26.69 43.03 32.07
CA TYR A 947 27.73 43.62 32.92
C TYR A 947 27.20 44.70 33.89
N LYS A 948 25.95 45.15 33.72
CA LYS A 948 25.36 46.25 34.51
C LYS A 948 24.27 45.82 35.49
N ASN A 949 23.83 44.56 35.45
CA ASN A 949 22.96 43.90 36.43
C ASN A 949 23.62 42.60 36.87
#